data_AF-A0A9P9IIG0-F1
#
_entry.id   AF-A0A9P9IIG0-F1
#
_cell.length_a   1.000
_cell.length_b   1.000
_cell.length_c   1.000
_cell.angle_alpha   90.00
_cell.angle_beta   90.00
_cell.angle_gamma   90.00
#
_symmetry.space_group_name_H-M   'P 1'
#
loop_
_entity.id
_entity.type
_entity.pdbx_description
1 polymer ?
#
loop_
_entity_poly.entity_id
_entity_poly.type
_entity_poly.pdbx_seq_one_letter_code
_entity_poly.pdbx_strand_id
1 'polypeptide(L)'
;MTVKKQQRANEIAMNNNLPVISLNQSAGANLPQQFRVFHPGGQQFRDISLRSASGSPTCTVVFGSSTAGGAYQPGMSAYSIFVKDQAQVFLGGPPLVYMATGEQTTAEELGGAEMHTSVSGVGDAFANDEFEACQLARNWVLTLSYEQGTATRKKQPILQPRYSPRDILQVVPVNIRQPLDMREVIARIVDDSRFQIFKATYGPATHFIRLNNETSTPLVFLHNVTGFMVGTKSEQSGIIKAGSQLIDAVSRSSVPHISIICGASYGAGNYAMCGRAFSPRFLFSWPTSKCSVMGPEQLAGVMEMIAREAASKSNKPIDDAKLSARTAGLKNQVEQESDAYTTSAWTLDDGIIDPRDTRDVLGMSRKKPLFVAPPVLRKDGTPVLQRVLIANRGEIACRIIKACKDQMITAIVVYADEDETSLHVQLADEAVCIGPADQQPYQNIERLVKVAKETNANAIHPGYGYLSENAKFAQAVAAAGLIFIGPTPDSILKLGDKRLAKEHLSVHSSVPLIPGYGGLNQDPAHLEAEADKIGYPVLIKASAGGGGKGMRVVRKKAEFREAFLRCASESERSFGSAHCLIEKYIESGKHVEIQIIGDGEKFISLLDRECSIQRRHQKIIEESPCPWLSPELRRRMSDAAVEIARLLKYVSAGTVEFIVDIKQSKFYFLEVNTRIQVEHPITEEVVQIDIVALQLFVAAGGKLASLPELDNISQEGHAIEVRLCAENPFNNFLPCVGTVALFEPVSRVTGVHVPNVRYEVGVAAGSSVSVHFDSMICKIIVWAADRASAIQKMSYVLKNTVCMGVTTNQLFLERILLHPGFQDPAYTTSFIETYSAGLFQPVGVDYVTGPMVMAAMLYDLQAGNQNTGAKTFGTIPAGFRNQRKDVKTASRKFVSCQLQLLGHDTAGDYMITRTAEDEYEMALLKPEPDLTTAEKKSFFNKHGGPLTRRFYHATACKPIPRFEARVLQQGTNLVSAKGQDNGVVRLSLGGGQHTFFVSILNRNEFKREISVYSAHKGIGANYIASDPLPWAGKFELKREQQGLEPGARQKYLSPMPCHILQILAKDGSEVKRGDGLLVMESMKTEIRINADGPGIVRMHVQKDAKISEGVVLCEVIAPEEDAGSGNAS
;
A
#
# COMPACT_ATOMS: atom_id res chain seq x y z
N MET A 1 -45.22 13.79 32.70
CA MET A 1 -45.35 13.98 31.24
C MET A 1 -44.06 14.50 30.60
N THR A 2 -43.35 15.45 31.20
CA THR A 2 -42.15 16.11 30.62
C THR A 2 -41.02 15.12 30.26
N VAL A 3 -40.66 14.20 31.15
CA VAL A 3 -39.61 13.19 30.89
C VAL A 3 -39.94 12.30 29.69
N LYS A 4 -41.20 11.88 29.53
CA LYS A 4 -41.65 11.07 28.37
C LYS A 4 -41.58 11.86 27.06
N LYS A 5 -41.85 13.17 27.08
CA LYS A 5 -41.71 14.04 25.90
C LYS A 5 -40.24 14.23 25.52
N GLN A 6 -39.37 14.43 26.51
CA GLN A 6 -37.92 14.52 26.30
C GLN A 6 -37.34 13.20 25.75
N GLN A 7 -37.77 12.05 26.28
CA GLN A 7 -37.40 10.73 25.74
C GLN A 7 -37.83 10.59 24.27
N ARG A 8 -39.07 10.96 23.94
CA ARG A 8 -39.55 10.89 22.55
C ARG A 8 -38.79 11.84 21.62
N ALA A 9 -38.43 13.04 22.09
CA ALA A 9 -37.62 13.98 21.31
C ALA A 9 -36.20 13.44 21.08
N ASN A 10 -35.58 12.83 22.10
CA ASN A 10 -34.27 12.21 21.97
C ASN A 10 -34.29 10.98 21.05
N GLU A 11 -35.35 10.17 21.10
CA GLU A 11 -35.55 9.04 20.18
C GLU A 11 -35.66 9.51 18.73
N ILE A 12 -36.46 10.57 18.46
CA ILE A 12 -36.55 11.18 17.13
C ILE A 12 -35.18 11.72 16.71
N ALA A 13 -34.45 12.40 17.59
CA ALA A 13 -33.13 12.92 17.28
C ALA A 13 -32.10 11.80 17.02
N MET A 14 -32.15 10.67 17.74
CA MET A 14 -31.31 9.50 17.48
C MET A 14 -31.61 8.89 16.11
N ASN A 15 -32.89 8.63 15.82
CA ASN A 15 -33.31 7.99 14.56
C ASN A 15 -32.97 8.83 13.32
N ASN A 16 -32.83 10.15 13.48
CA ASN A 16 -32.50 11.09 12.42
C ASN A 16 -31.07 11.64 12.55
N ASN A 17 -30.25 11.11 13.46
CA ASN A 17 -28.91 11.57 13.83
C ASN A 17 -28.80 13.06 14.25
N LEU A 18 -29.88 13.79 14.53
CA LEU A 18 -29.87 15.26 14.67
C LEU A 18 -29.09 15.74 15.91
N PRO A 19 -28.33 16.85 15.87
CA PRO A 19 -27.78 17.44 17.09
C PRO A 19 -28.90 17.84 18.07
N VAL A 20 -28.67 17.67 19.38
CA VAL A 20 -29.65 18.03 20.42
C VAL A 20 -29.13 19.20 21.24
N ILE A 21 -29.95 20.25 21.35
CA ILE A 21 -29.73 21.37 22.28
C ILE A 21 -30.75 21.26 23.40
N SER A 22 -30.27 21.14 24.62
CA SER A 22 -31.08 21.05 25.84
C SER A 22 -31.07 22.39 26.56
N LEU A 23 -32.22 23.04 26.62
CA LEU A 23 -32.40 24.26 27.42
C LEU A 23 -32.85 23.82 28.81
N ASN A 24 -31.93 23.88 29.78
CA ASN A 24 -32.08 23.24 31.07
C ASN A 24 -32.43 24.26 32.16
N GLN A 25 -33.57 23.99 32.79
CA GLN A 25 -34.04 24.60 34.03
C GLN A 25 -34.97 23.59 34.70
N SER A 26 -34.52 23.00 35.80
CA SER A 26 -35.18 21.90 36.50
C SER A 26 -34.95 21.98 38.01
N ALA A 27 -36.04 22.02 38.77
CA ALA A 27 -36.02 21.92 40.22
C ALA A 27 -35.90 20.46 40.74
N GLY A 28 -35.59 19.50 39.86
CA GLY A 28 -35.50 18.08 40.19
C GLY A 28 -36.84 17.34 40.06
N ALA A 29 -36.89 16.10 40.55
CA ALA A 29 -38.11 15.30 40.52
C ALA A 29 -39.07 15.74 41.65
N ASN A 30 -40.36 15.81 41.35
CA ASN A 30 -41.39 15.96 42.38
C ASN A 30 -41.34 14.73 43.31
N LEU A 31 -40.78 14.88 44.51
CA LEU A 31 -40.46 13.81 45.45
C LEU A 31 -41.65 12.88 45.76
N PRO A 32 -42.87 13.40 46.01
CA PRO A 32 -44.09 12.59 46.09
C PRO A 32 -44.36 11.64 44.90
N GLN A 33 -43.83 11.94 43.70
CA GLN A 33 -43.98 11.15 42.48
C GLN A 33 -42.69 10.46 42.01
N GLN A 34 -41.67 10.39 42.87
CA GLN A 34 -40.33 9.91 42.52
C GLN A 34 -40.31 8.59 41.74
N PHE A 35 -41.09 7.58 42.15
CA PHE A 35 -41.11 6.27 41.49
C PHE A 35 -41.62 6.32 40.04
N ARG A 36 -42.46 7.30 39.69
CA ARG A 36 -42.97 7.50 38.32
C ARG A 36 -41.97 8.19 37.40
N VAL A 37 -40.95 8.85 37.97
CA VAL A 37 -40.01 9.71 37.23
C VAL A 37 -38.59 9.12 37.26
N PHE A 38 -38.21 8.39 38.31
CA PHE A 38 -36.85 7.91 38.54
C PHE A 38 -36.36 6.96 37.44
N HIS A 39 -37.08 5.86 37.18
CA HIS A 39 -36.68 4.90 36.14
C HIS A 39 -36.72 5.50 34.72
N PRO A 40 -37.77 6.25 34.30
CA PRO A 40 -37.74 6.96 33.03
C PRO A 40 -36.65 8.05 32.95
N GLY A 41 -36.35 8.73 34.05
CA GLY A 41 -35.29 9.74 34.11
C GLY A 41 -33.91 9.15 33.83
N GLY A 42 -33.63 7.95 34.34
CA GLY A 42 -32.39 7.22 34.06
C GLY A 42 -32.13 6.93 32.58
N GLN A 43 -33.20 6.78 31.78
CA GLN A 43 -33.09 6.59 30.34
C GLN A 43 -32.45 7.81 29.66
N GLN A 44 -32.67 9.03 30.14
CA GLN A 44 -32.08 10.24 29.55
C GLN A 44 -30.55 10.22 29.64
N PHE A 45 -29.99 9.75 30.75
CA PHE A 45 -28.54 9.62 30.92
C PHE A 45 -27.98 8.56 29.97
N ARG A 46 -28.63 7.40 29.88
CA ARG A 46 -28.26 6.34 28.92
C ARG A 46 -28.28 6.86 27.49
N ASP A 47 -29.33 7.59 27.12
CA ASP A 47 -29.50 8.08 25.77
C ASP A 47 -28.42 9.13 25.42
N ILE A 48 -28.05 10.02 26.35
CA ILE A 48 -26.91 10.94 26.15
C ILE A 48 -25.60 10.15 25.98
N SER A 49 -25.35 9.12 26.81
CA SER A 49 -24.16 8.27 26.66
C SER A 49 -24.10 7.52 25.34
N LEU A 50 -25.23 6.98 24.87
CA LEU A 50 -25.32 6.29 23.58
C LEU A 50 -25.07 7.25 22.42
N ARG A 51 -25.55 8.50 22.53
CA ARG A 51 -25.30 9.55 21.53
C ARG A 51 -23.83 9.94 21.46
N SER A 52 -23.19 10.12 22.61
CA SER A 52 -21.75 10.37 22.67
C SER A 52 -20.98 9.20 22.04
N ALA A 53 -21.38 7.95 22.31
CA ALA A 53 -20.78 6.77 21.69
C ALA A 53 -21.00 6.69 20.17
N SER A 54 -22.11 7.22 19.65
CA SER A 54 -22.41 7.27 18.22
C SER A 54 -21.88 8.53 17.51
N GLY A 55 -21.12 9.38 18.20
CA GLY A 55 -20.61 10.64 17.64
C GLY A 55 -21.70 11.69 17.37
N SER A 56 -22.90 11.55 17.95
CA SER A 56 -24.00 12.48 17.77
C SER A 56 -23.91 13.62 18.80
N PRO A 57 -23.61 14.87 18.40
CA PRO A 57 -23.28 15.94 19.33
C PRO A 57 -24.47 16.40 20.18
N THR A 58 -24.18 16.81 21.42
CA THR A 58 -25.17 17.31 22.40
C THR A 58 -24.67 18.62 23.05
N CYS A 59 -25.55 19.60 23.15
CA CYS A 59 -25.27 20.84 23.89
C CYS A 59 -26.33 21.09 24.96
N THR A 60 -25.91 21.58 26.13
CA THR A 60 -26.81 22.01 27.20
C THR A 60 -26.62 23.48 27.54
N VAL A 61 -27.68 24.27 27.51
CA VAL A 61 -27.70 25.65 27.97
C VAL A 61 -28.42 25.69 29.31
N VAL A 62 -27.77 26.15 30.36
CA VAL A 62 -28.32 26.22 31.72
C VAL A 62 -28.81 27.64 31.96
N PHE A 63 -30.13 27.83 31.90
CA PHE A 63 -30.78 29.13 32.17
C PHE A 63 -31.12 29.35 33.64
N GLY A 64 -31.12 28.30 34.45
CA GLY A 64 -31.55 28.41 35.84
C GLY A 64 -31.09 27.24 36.69
N SER A 65 -31.80 27.00 37.79
CA SER A 65 -31.52 25.88 38.68
C SER A 65 -31.68 24.54 37.96
N SER A 66 -30.74 23.63 38.17
CA SER A 66 -30.66 22.29 37.61
C SER A 66 -30.13 21.34 38.69
N THR A 67 -31.05 20.69 39.39
CA THR A 67 -30.74 19.94 40.61
C THR A 67 -30.89 18.44 40.44
N ALA A 68 -30.14 17.68 41.25
CA ALA A 68 -30.15 16.21 41.27
C ALA A 68 -29.95 15.60 39.87
N GLY A 69 -30.97 14.93 39.31
CA GLY A 69 -30.91 14.33 37.98
C GLY A 69 -30.62 15.34 36.86
N GLY A 70 -31.11 16.57 36.97
CA GLY A 70 -30.86 17.63 35.98
C GLY A 70 -29.38 18.06 35.93
N ALA A 71 -28.64 17.90 37.03
CA ALA A 71 -27.24 18.32 37.13
C ALA A 71 -26.29 17.45 36.30
N TYR A 72 -26.66 16.19 36.03
CA TYR A 72 -25.86 15.30 35.18
C TYR A 72 -25.94 15.68 33.69
N GLN A 73 -27.01 16.34 33.25
CA GLN A 73 -27.19 16.65 31.84
C GLN A 73 -26.14 17.64 31.29
N PRO A 74 -25.82 18.78 31.96
CA PRO A 74 -24.67 19.60 31.60
C PRO A 74 -23.34 18.82 31.61
N GLY A 75 -23.09 18.02 32.65
CA GLY A 75 -21.84 17.25 32.80
C GLY A 75 -21.66 16.10 31.81
N MET A 76 -22.75 15.61 31.21
CA MET A 76 -22.72 14.55 30.18
C MET A 76 -22.83 15.10 28.75
N SER A 77 -23.07 16.40 28.57
CA SER A 77 -23.18 17.01 27.24
C SER A 77 -21.80 17.28 26.66
N ALA A 78 -21.69 17.23 25.33
CA ALA A 78 -20.44 17.54 24.63
C ALA A 78 -20.07 19.03 24.71
N TYR A 79 -21.07 19.90 24.91
CA TYR A 79 -20.86 21.33 25.14
C TYR A 79 -21.92 21.91 26.09
N SER A 80 -21.52 22.79 27.00
CA SER A 80 -22.40 23.33 28.02
C SER A 80 -22.19 24.82 28.24
N ILE A 81 -23.28 25.57 28.38
CA ILE A 81 -23.30 27.03 28.43
C ILE A 81 -24.04 27.45 29.69
N PHE A 82 -23.41 28.28 30.53
CA PHE A 82 -23.94 28.70 31.82
C PHE A 82 -24.22 30.20 31.81
N VAL A 83 -25.46 30.58 32.14
CA VAL A 83 -25.89 31.98 32.22
C VAL A 83 -25.52 32.55 33.58
N LYS A 84 -24.81 33.67 33.57
CA LYS A 84 -24.38 34.42 34.74
C LYS A 84 -25.56 34.74 35.67
N ASP A 85 -25.32 34.62 36.98
CA ASP A 85 -26.26 34.92 38.08
C ASP A 85 -27.58 34.11 38.06
N GLN A 86 -27.73 33.15 37.14
CA GLN A 86 -28.95 32.36 36.97
C GLN A 86 -28.69 30.85 37.00
N ALA A 87 -27.65 30.38 36.31
CA ALA A 87 -27.33 28.97 36.23
C ALA A 87 -26.88 28.43 37.59
N GLN A 88 -27.57 27.41 38.10
CA GLN A 88 -27.23 26.75 39.36
C GLN A 88 -27.28 25.24 39.17
N VAL A 89 -26.14 24.55 39.17
CA VAL A 89 -26.01 23.11 38.95
C VAL A 89 -25.44 22.44 40.18
N PHE A 90 -26.19 21.56 40.84
CA PHE A 90 -25.68 20.81 41.99
C PHE A 90 -26.47 19.53 42.24
N LEU A 91 -25.79 18.52 42.79
CA LEU A 91 -26.43 17.26 43.17
C LEU A 91 -27.38 17.44 44.37
N GLY A 92 -27.03 18.34 45.29
CA GLY A 92 -27.85 18.79 46.40
C GLY A 92 -27.64 20.29 46.61
N GLY A 93 -28.72 21.05 46.75
CA GLY A 93 -28.62 22.51 46.93
C GLY A 93 -28.06 22.90 48.29
N PRO A 94 -27.75 24.19 48.49
CA PRO A 94 -27.16 24.68 49.73
C PRO A 94 -27.90 24.25 51.02
N PRO A 95 -29.25 24.21 51.07
CA PRO A 95 -29.97 23.70 52.24
C PRO A 95 -29.70 22.22 52.52
N LEU A 96 -29.53 21.40 51.47
CA LEU A 96 -29.26 19.97 51.62
C LEU A 96 -27.81 19.72 52.06
N VAL A 97 -26.86 20.48 51.50
CA VAL A 97 -25.45 20.44 51.91
C VAL A 97 -25.31 20.82 53.38
N TYR A 98 -25.91 21.95 53.79
CA TYR A 98 -25.91 22.36 55.20
C TYR A 98 -26.50 21.28 56.12
N MET A 99 -27.63 20.68 55.74
CA MET A 99 -28.25 19.61 56.54
C MET A 99 -27.42 18.32 56.60
N ALA A 100 -26.61 18.04 55.58
CA ALA A 100 -25.82 16.80 55.49
C ALA A 100 -24.40 16.93 56.08
N THR A 101 -23.76 18.09 55.93
CA THR A 101 -22.34 18.30 56.27
C THR A 101 -22.12 19.41 57.28
N GLY A 102 -23.12 20.24 57.55
CA GLY A 102 -23.01 21.46 58.37
C GLY A 102 -22.36 22.64 57.63
N GLU A 103 -21.98 22.48 56.37
CA GLU A 103 -21.31 23.50 55.57
C GLU A 103 -22.32 24.59 55.12
N GLN A 104 -22.00 25.85 55.42
CA GLN A 104 -22.72 27.00 54.86
C GLN A 104 -22.03 27.45 53.57
N THR A 105 -22.78 27.39 52.47
CA THR A 105 -22.31 27.77 51.13
C THR A 105 -23.44 28.48 50.40
N THR A 106 -23.12 29.38 49.47
CA THR A 106 -24.13 30.01 48.59
C THR A 106 -24.38 29.17 47.35
N ALA A 107 -25.46 29.45 46.61
CA ALA A 107 -25.75 28.74 45.36
C ALA A 107 -24.68 28.98 44.28
N GLU A 108 -24.06 30.17 44.25
CA GLU A 108 -22.99 30.49 43.32
C GLU A 108 -21.69 29.76 43.70
N GLU A 109 -21.30 29.78 44.97
CA GLU A 109 -20.10 29.09 45.47
C GLU A 109 -20.21 27.57 45.33
N LEU A 110 -21.41 27.01 45.48
CA LEU A 110 -21.64 25.57 45.41
C LEU A 110 -21.83 25.05 43.98
N GLY A 111 -22.49 25.80 43.10
CA GLY A 111 -22.96 25.31 41.81
C GLY A 111 -23.22 26.39 40.76
N GLY A 112 -22.64 27.57 40.95
CA GLY A 112 -22.90 28.74 40.11
C GLY A 112 -22.30 28.70 38.71
N ALA A 113 -22.69 29.68 37.89
CA ALA A 113 -22.17 29.84 36.54
C ALA A 113 -20.66 30.11 36.55
N GLU A 114 -20.20 31.00 37.42
CA GLU A 114 -18.79 31.37 37.54
C GLU A 114 -18.01 30.20 38.13
N MET A 115 -18.52 29.55 39.18
CA MET A 115 -17.86 28.38 39.76
C MET A 115 -17.70 27.23 38.73
N HIS A 116 -18.74 26.90 37.96
CA HIS A 116 -18.66 25.80 37.00
C HIS A 116 -17.81 26.09 35.77
N THR A 117 -17.68 27.36 35.36
CA THR A 117 -16.88 27.75 34.19
C THR A 117 -15.44 28.11 34.53
N SER A 118 -15.13 28.39 35.81
CA SER A 118 -13.78 28.77 36.25
C SER A 118 -13.11 27.75 37.17
N VAL A 119 -13.86 27.04 38.02
CA VAL A 119 -13.31 26.14 39.05
C VAL A 119 -13.48 24.68 38.69
N SER A 120 -14.72 24.20 38.55
CA SER A 120 -14.99 22.76 38.40
C SER A 120 -15.00 22.26 36.96
N GLY A 121 -15.12 23.15 35.98
CA GLY A 121 -15.04 22.83 34.55
C GLY A 121 -16.26 22.12 33.96
N VAL A 122 -17.36 22.03 34.72
CA VAL A 122 -18.66 21.49 34.24
C VAL A 122 -19.26 22.40 33.17
N GLY A 123 -18.99 23.71 33.19
CA GLY A 123 -19.38 24.65 32.15
C GLY A 123 -18.29 24.85 31.10
N ASP A 124 -18.66 24.76 29.81
CA ASP A 124 -17.74 24.99 28.68
C ASP A 124 -17.74 26.44 28.20
N ALA A 125 -18.85 27.17 28.40
CA ALA A 125 -18.98 28.59 28.08
C ALA A 125 -19.74 29.35 29.16
N PHE A 126 -19.31 30.59 29.40
CA PHE A 126 -19.94 31.56 30.29
C PHE A 126 -20.68 32.59 29.44
N ALA A 127 -21.97 32.78 29.70
CA ALA A 127 -22.80 33.76 29.01
C ALA A 127 -23.27 34.83 30.00
N ASN A 128 -23.18 36.11 29.64
CA ASN A 128 -23.60 37.22 30.50
C ASN A 128 -25.13 37.30 30.64
N ASP A 129 -25.86 36.85 29.62
CA ASP A 129 -27.32 36.80 29.61
C ASP A 129 -27.84 35.62 28.77
N GLU A 130 -29.17 35.43 28.78
CA GLU A 130 -29.83 34.36 28.04
C GLU A 130 -29.68 34.47 26.52
N PHE A 131 -29.56 35.70 26.00
CA PHE A 131 -29.45 35.96 24.58
C PHE A 131 -28.07 35.58 24.05
N GLU A 132 -27.01 35.97 24.76
CA GLU A 132 -25.65 35.54 24.50
C GLU A 132 -25.54 34.01 24.59
N ALA A 133 -26.20 33.38 25.57
CA ALA A 133 -26.21 31.92 25.68
C ALA A 133 -26.83 31.24 24.44
N CYS A 134 -27.93 31.79 23.93
CA CYS A 134 -28.53 31.32 22.67
C CYS A 134 -27.62 31.57 21.46
N GLN A 135 -26.89 32.69 21.42
CA GLN A 135 -25.91 32.96 20.36
C GLN A 135 -24.75 31.98 20.39
N LEU A 136 -24.19 31.72 21.58
CA LEU A 136 -23.11 30.75 21.77
C LEU A 136 -23.56 29.33 21.38
N ALA A 137 -24.79 28.94 21.72
CA ALA A 137 -25.37 27.66 21.30
C ALA A 137 -25.51 27.56 19.77
N ARG A 138 -26.01 28.63 19.12
CA ARG A 138 -26.09 28.70 17.65
C ARG A 138 -24.71 28.64 16.99
N ASN A 139 -23.74 29.40 17.51
CA ASN A 139 -22.37 29.39 17.02
C ASN A 139 -21.77 28.00 17.13
N TRP A 140 -21.96 27.32 18.26
CA TRP A 140 -21.54 25.94 18.43
C TRP A 140 -22.16 25.01 17.38
N VAL A 141 -23.48 25.09 17.11
CA VAL A 141 -24.11 24.29 16.04
C VAL A 141 -23.46 24.55 14.68
N LEU A 142 -23.10 25.79 14.36
CA LEU A 142 -22.42 26.13 13.11
C LEU A 142 -21.02 25.52 13.00
N THR A 143 -20.37 25.17 14.11
CA THR A 143 -19.08 24.47 14.13
C THR A 143 -19.19 22.96 13.92
N LEU A 144 -20.37 22.38 14.13
CA LEU A 144 -20.56 20.95 13.93
C LEU A 144 -20.44 20.62 12.45
N SER A 145 -19.56 19.68 12.11
CA SER A 145 -19.53 19.02 10.78
C SER A 145 -20.68 18.04 10.68
N TYR A 146 -21.91 18.53 10.86
CA TYR A 146 -23.10 17.71 10.82
C TYR A 146 -23.57 17.60 9.37
N GLU A 147 -23.26 16.48 8.73
CA GLU A 147 -23.80 16.13 7.43
C GLU A 147 -25.28 15.77 7.59
N GLN A 148 -26.16 16.75 7.36
CA GLN A 148 -27.49 16.41 6.87
C GLN A 148 -27.30 15.76 5.51
N GLY A 149 -27.77 14.52 5.37
CA GLY A 149 -27.86 13.87 4.07
C GLY A 149 -28.44 14.84 3.04
N THR A 150 -27.73 15.02 1.94
CA THR A 150 -28.17 15.74 0.72
C THR A 150 -28.45 17.24 0.83
N ALA A 151 -27.55 18.02 1.44
CA ALA A 151 -27.42 19.44 1.09
C ALA A 151 -25.95 19.78 0.84
N THR A 152 -25.62 20.01 -0.44
CA THR A 152 -24.36 20.62 -0.87
C THR A 152 -24.10 21.86 0.00
N ARG A 153 -23.07 21.80 0.84
CA ARG A 153 -22.59 22.99 1.55
C ARG A 153 -22.16 23.96 0.46
N LYS A 154 -22.99 24.97 0.13
CA LYS A 154 -22.62 26.04 -0.80
C LYS A 154 -21.23 26.51 -0.37
N LYS A 155 -20.23 26.42 -1.25
CA LYS A 155 -18.90 26.99 -0.99
C LYS A 155 -19.13 28.43 -0.54
N GLN A 156 -18.88 28.69 0.74
CA GLN A 156 -18.82 30.07 1.17
C GLN A 156 -17.66 30.73 0.41
N PRO A 157 -17.82 31.97 -0.06
CA PRO A 157 -16.71 32.68 -0.69
C PRO A 157 -15.53 32.69 0.27
N ILE A 158 -14.33 32.38 -0.24
CA ILE A 158 -13.10 32.44 0.54
C ILE A 158 -12.90 33.90 0.93
N LEU A 159 -13.03 34.20 2.22
CA LEU A 159 -12.84 35.55 2.73
C LEU A 159 -11.36 35.70 3.11
N GLN A 160 -10.73 36.76 2.63
CA GLN A 160 -9.38 37.09 3.08
C GLN A 160 -9.39 37.42 4.57
N PRO A 161 -8.31 37.11 5.31
CA PRO A 161 -8.15 37.61 6.67
C PRO A 161 -8.23 39.14 6.69
N ARG A 162 -8.76 39.74 7.77
CA ARG A 162 -8.84 41.21 7.91
C ARG A 162 -7.46 41.85 8.01
N TYR A 163 -6.50 41.11 8.56
CA TYR A 163 -5.11 41.51 8.71
C TYR A 163 -4.26 40.81 7.67
N SER A 164 -3.25 41.50 7.13
CA SER A 164 -2.40 40.94 6.07
C SER A 164 -1.58 39.76 6.62
N PRO A 165 -1.49 38.62 5.91
CA PRO A 165 -0.56 37.54 6.26
C PRO A 165 0.90 37.99 6.36
N ARG A 166 1.27 39.07 5.65
CA ARG A 166 2.62 39.66 5.74
C ARG A 166 2.94 40.22 7.12
N ASP A 167 1.93 40.62 7.88
CA ASP A 167 2.09 41.21 9.20
C ASP A 167 2.52 40.17 10.23
N ILE A 168 2.45 38.87 9.92
CA ILE A 168 2.97 37.80 10.78
C ILE A 168 4.44 38.07 11.13
N LEU A 169 5.26 38.54 10.18
CA LEU A 169 6.67 38.85 10.43
C LEU A 169 6.90 39.97 11.46
N GLN A 170 5.90 40.81 11.71
CA GLN A 170 5.96 41.86 12.73
C GLN A 170 5.54 41.35 14.12
N VAL A 171 4.77 40.26 14.15
CA VAL A 171 4.25 39.64 15.38
C VAL A 171 5.23 38.58 15.91
N VAL A 172 5.98 37.91 15.03
CA VAL A 172 6.97 36.90 15.45
C VAL A 172 8.16 37.57 16.14
N PRO A 173 8.42 37.29 17.43
CA PRO A 173 9.54 37.88 18.13
C PRO A 173 10.86 37.29 17.60
N VAL A 174 11.85 38.16 17.42
CA VAL A 174 13.23 37.74 17.06
C VAL A 174 13.83 36.85 18.16
N ASN A 175 13.42 37.07 19.42
CA ASN A 175 13.82 36.25 20.55
C ASN A 175 12.73 35.23 20.89
N ILE A 176 12.98 33.96 20.58
CA ILE A 176 12.06 32.83 20.83
C ILE A 176 11.76 32.57 22.31
N ARG A 177 12.43 33.24 23.24
CA ARG A 177 12.10 33.22 24.68
C ARG A 177 10.95 34.15 25.03
N GLN A 178 10.62 35.09 24.16
CA GLN A 178 9.45 35.93 24.34
C GLN A 178 8.20 35.15 23.91
N PRO A 179 7.12 35.16 24.71
CA PRO A 179 5.87 34.52 24.32
C PRO A 179 5.33 35.13 23.02
N LEU A 180 4.99 34.29 22.06
CA LEU A 180 4.27 34.66 20.84
C LEU A 180 2.76 34.69 21.14
N ASP A 181 2.09 35.80 20.86
CA ASP A 181 0.63 35.84 20.94
C ASP A 181 0.01 35.10 19.74
N MET A 182 -0.47 33.90 20.00
CA MET A 182 -1.06 33.05 18.97
C MET A 182 -2.36 33.61 18.41
N ARG A 183 -3.05 34.51 19.11
CA ARG A 183 -4.28 35.14 18.59
C ARG A 183 -3.98 36.02 17.39
N GLU A 184 -2.89 36.77 17.46
CA GLU A 184 -2.43 37.62 16.35
C GLU A 184 -1.98 36.78 15.14
N VAL A 185 -1.34 35.64 15.38
CA VAL A 185 -0.96 34.69 14.32
C VAL A 185 -2.21 34.11 13.64
N ILE A 186 -3.15 33.56 14.42
CA ILE A 186 -4.37 32.93 13.91
C ILE A 186 -5.21 33.94 13.12
N ALA A 187 -5.34 35.18 13.62
CA ALA A 187 -6.10 36.24 12.96
C ALA A 187 -5.61 36.53 11.53
N ARG A 188 -4.33 36.32 11.23
CA ARG A 188 -3.73 36.54 9.89
C ARG A 188 -3.76 35.30 9.00
N ILE A 189 -4.19 34.17 9.53
CA ILE A 189 -4.28 32.88 8.81
C ILE A 189 -5.72 32.57 8.42
N VAL A 190 -6.70 32.81 9.31
CA VAL A 190 -8.09 32.33 9.13
C VAL A 190 -9.00 33.33 8.41
N ASP A 191 -10.04 32.83 7.76
CA ASP A 191 -10.98 33.62 6.96
C ASP A 191 -11.69 34.72 7.76
N ASP A 192 -11.63 35.96 7.26
CA ASP A 192 -12.15 37.17 7.92
C ASP A 192 -11.62 37.36 9.36
N SER A 193 -10.47 36.74 9.68
CA SER A 193 -9.89 36.73 11.04
C SER A 193 -10.85 36.19 12.11
N ARG A 194 -11.78 35.31 11.73
CA ARG A 194 -12.82 34.77 12.62
C ARG A 194 -12.34 33.48 13.30
N PHE A 195 -12.27 33.50 14.62
CA PHE A 195 -12.05 32.32 15.45
C PHE A 195 -12.72 32.49 16.81
N GLN A 196 -13.03 31.38 17.48
CA GLN A 196 -13.60 31.35 18.82
C GLN A 196 -12.64 30.62 19.77
N ILE A 197 -12.54 31.10 21.01
CA ILE A 197 -11.71 30.47 22.05
C ILE A 197 -12.55 29.40 22.74
N PHE A 198 -12.12 28.15 22.66
CA PHE A 198 -12.73 27.05 23.40
C PHE A 198 -12.30 27.11 24.87
N LYS A 199 -13.29 27.16 25.79
CA LYS A 199 -13.12 27.31 27.25
C LYS A 199 -12.09 28.38 27.65
N ALA A 200 -12.42 29.65 27.41
CA ALA A 200 -11.51 30.78 27.66
C ALA A 200 -11.00 30.89 29.12
N THR A 201 -11.75 30.35 30.09
CA THR A 201 -11.48 30.43 31.54
C THR A 201 -10.97 29.12 32.16
N TYR A 202 -11.01 27.98 31.46
CA TYR A 202 -10.66 26.66 32.01
C TYR A 202 -10.12 25.70 30.94
N GLY A 203 -8.86 25.29 31.04
CA GLY A 203 -8.15 24.66 29.91
C GLY A 203 -7.73 23.19 30.06
N PRO A 204 -8.56 22.21 29.66
CA PRO A 204 -8.08 20.89 29.25
C PRO A 204 -8.15 20.76 27.72
N ALA A 205 -7.02 20.98 27.03
CA ALA A 205 -6.88 20.71 25.59
C ALA A 205 -7.27 19.26 25.22
N THR A 206 -7.17 18.33 26.17
CA THR A 206 -7.69 16.95 26.08
C THR A 206 -9.16 16.89 25.66
N HIS A 207 -10.01 17.76 26.23
CA HIS A 207 -11.44 17.77 25.88
C HIS A 207 -11.64 18.29 24.45
N PHE A 208 -10.91 19.34 24.07
CA PHE A 208 -10.98 19.88 22.72
C PHE A 208 -10.64 18.80 21.67
N ILE A 209 -9.56 18.04 21.88
CA ILE A 209 -9.18 16.95 20.96
C ILE A 209 -10.27 15.89 20.86
N ARG A 210 -10.87 15.46 21.99
CA ARG A 210 -11.96 14.48 21.99
C ARG A 210 -13.18 14.97 21.22
N LEU A 211 -13.59 16.23 21.43
CA LEU A 211 -14.71 16.83 20.70
C LEU A 211 -14.44 16.90 19.19
N ASN A 212 -13.21 17.23 18.79
CA ASN A 212 -12.83 17.24 17.38
C ASN A 212 -12.88 15.83 16.77
N ASN A 213 -12.49 14.79 17.53
CA ASN A 213 -12.66 13.41 17.09
C ASN A 213 -14.13 13.03 16.90
N GLU A 214 -15.00 13.40 17.84
CA GLU A 214 -16.45 13.15 17.74
C GLU A 214 -17.08 13.85 16.53
N THR A 215 -16.61 15.06 16.21
CA THR A 215 -17.14 15.87 15.10
C THR A 215 -16.39 15.70 13.79
N SER A 216 -15.41 14.78 13.71
CA SER A 216 -14.54 14.60 12.54
C SER A 216 -13.87 15.89 12.04
N THR A 217 -13.55 16.80 12.96
CA THR A 217 -12.96 18.10 12.65
C THR A 217 -11.43 18.01 12.71
N PRO A 218 -10.69 18.34 11.63
CA PRO A 218 -9.22 18.30 11.64
C PRO A 218 -8.61 19.23 12.69
N LEU A 219 -7.47 18.83 13.24
CA LEU A 219 -6.73 19.61 14.23
C LEU A 219 -5.50 20.28 13.61
N VAL A 220 -5.27 21.53 13.96
CA VAL A 220 -4.05 22.27 13.62
C VAL A 220 -3.33 22.62 14.92
N PHE A 221 -2.07 22.17 15.04
CA PHE A 221 -1.20 22.44 16.18
C PHE A 221 -0.18 23.50 15.80
N LEU A 222 -0.19 24.64 16.48
CA LEU A 222 0.79 25.70 16.29
C LEU A 222 1.73 25.73 17.51
N HIS A 223 2.99 25.30 17.34
CA HIS A 223 3.92 25.13 18.44
C HIS A 223 4.62 26.44 18.78
N ASN A 224 4.42 26.90 20.01
CA ASN A 224 5.30 27.82 20.71
C ASN A 224 5.30 27.47 22.21
N VAL A 225 5.92 26.35 22.55
CA VAL A 225 5.86 25.71 23.86
C VAL A 225 7.26 25.37 24.38
N THR A 226 7.60 25.87 25.56
CA THR A 226 8.90 25.62 26.23
C THR A 226 8.87 24.43 27.20
N GLY A 227 7.81 23.61 27.15
CA GLY A 227 7.59 22.45 28.01
C GLY A 227 6.42 22.63 28.99
N PHE A 228 6.14 21.60 29.80
CA PHE A 228 5.19 21.70 30.92
C PHE A 228 5.77 22.50 32.08
N MET A 229 4.90 23.15 32.87
CA MET A 229 5.31 23.87 34.07
C MET A 229 5.86 22.90 35.13
N VAL A 230 7.06 23.17 35.63
CA VAL A 230 7.74 22.39 36.67
C VAL A 230 7.74 23.12 38.01
N GLY A 231 7.89 22.38 39.12
CA GLY A 231 8.01 22.92 40.48
C GLY A 231 6.91 22.45 41.43
N THR A 232 7.12 22.63 42.74
CA THR A 232 6.29 22.03 43.81
C THR A 232 4.80 22.29 43.64
N LYS A 233 4.40 23.53 43.32
CA LYS A 233 2.99 23.89 43.12
C LYS A 233 2.36 23.17 41.92
N SER A 234 3.10 23.03 40.82
CA SER A 234 2.64 22.33 39.62
C SER A 234 2.54 20.82 39.85
N GLU A 235 3.49 20.24 40.58
CA GLU A 235 3.45 18.82 40.93
C GLU A 235 2.26 18.50 41.84
N GLN A 236 2.02 19.32 42.85
CA GLN A 236 0.89 19.17 43.79
C GLN A 236 -0.48 19.36 43.11
N SER A 237 -0.56 20.17 42.03
CA SER A 237 -1.78 20.31 41.25
C SER A 237 -2.01 19.18 40.24
N GLY A 238 -1.12 18.17 40.20
CA GLY A 238 -1.27 16.98 39.36
C GLY A 238 -0.86 17.19 37.89
N ILE A 239 0.07 18.11 37.60
CA ILE A 239 0.50 18.44 36.23
C ILE A 239 0.92 17.21 35.41
N ILE A 240 1.58 16.22 36.03
CA ILE A 240 1.97 14.97 35.38
C ILE A 240 0.74 14.20 34.88
N LYS A 241 -0.31 14.11 35.71
CA LYS A 241 -1.54 13.40 35.35
C LYS A 241 -2.27 14.14 34.23
N ALA A 242 -2.41 15.46 34.32
CA ALA A 242 -3.02 16.28 33.28
C ALA A 242 -2.25 16.20 31.95
N GLY A 243 -0.92 16.33 31.99
CA GLY A 243 -0.05 16.20 30.82
C GLY A 243 -0.15 14.81 30.17
N SER A 244 -0.19 13.75 30.98
CA SER A 244 -0.36 12.37 30.46
C SER A 244 -1.71 12.18 29.72
N GLN A 245 -2.79 12.78 30.23
CA GLN A 245 -4.12 12.71 29.59
C GLN A 245 -4.17 13.49 28.28
N LEU A 246 -3.40 14.59 28.17
CA LEU A 246 -3.28 15.34 26.92
C LEU A 246 -2.51 14.56 25.87
N ILE A 247 -1.34 14.02 26.22
CA ILE A 247 -0.53 13.18 25.32
C ILE A 247 -1.34 11.96 24.86
N ASP A 248 -2.06 11.33 25.77
CA ASP A 248 -2.96 10.21 25.47
C ASP A 248 -4.08 10.59 24.50
N ALA A 249 -4.70 11.77 24.67
CA ALA A 249 -5.73 12.26 23.77
C ALA A 249 -5.20 12.56 22.37
N VAL A 250 -4.00 13.16 22.25
CA VAL A 250 -3.31 13.36 20.97
C VAL A 250 -3.03 12.00 20.30
N SER A 251 -2.47 11.05 21.06
CA SER A 251 -2.11 9.71 20.56
C SER A 251 -3.29 8.92 20.02
N ARG A 252 -4.46 9.07 20.62
CA ARG A 252 -5.69 8.35 20.24
C ARG A 252 -6.60 9.15 19.30
N SER A 253 -6.16 10.32 18.85
CA SER A 253 -6.98 11.15 17.97
C SER A 253 -7.11 10.50 16.60
N SER A 254 -8.34 10.47 16.07
CA SER A 254 -8.70 9.84 14.80
C SER A 254 -8.80 10.82 13.63
N VAL A 255 -8.78 12.13 13.91
CA VAL A 255 -8.86 13.18 12.89
C VAL A 255 -7.47 13.57 12.38
N PRO A 256 -7.35 14.07 11.13
CA PRO A 256 -6.07 14.53 10.62
C PRO A 256 -5.48 15.66 11.45
N HIS A 257 -4.18 15.58 11.74
CA HIS A 257 -3.42 16.66 12.39
C HIS A 257 -2.50 17.35 11.40
N ILE A 258 -2.36 18.66 11.51
CA ILE A 258 -1.29 19.42 10.84
C ILE A 258 -0.56 20.21 11.91
N SER A 259 0.76 20.11 11.95
CA SER A 259 1.59 20.77 12.96
C SER A 259 2.47 21.84 12.29
N ILE A 260 2.64 22.98 12.96
CA ILE A 260 3.53 24.05 12.51
C ILE A 260 4.36 24.49 13.71
N ILE A 261 5.68 24.37 13.60
CA ILE A 261 6.60 24.87 14.61
C ILE A 261 6.86 26.36 14.37
N CYS A 262 6.15 27.20 15.11
CA CYS A 262 6.22 28.66 14.98
C CYS A 262 7.38 29.28 15.78
N GLY A 263 7.79 28.63 16.88
CA GLY A 263 8.81 29.15 17.79
C GLY A 263 9.54 28.03 18.53
N ALA A 264 9.67 28.17 19.85
CA ALA A 264 10.27 27.10 20.67
C ALA A 264 9.32 25.89 20.77
N SER A 265 9.85 24.68 20.68
CA SER A 265 9.09 23.44 20.88
C SER A 265 9.94 22.44 21.65
N TYR A 266 9.85 22.51 22.99
CA TYR A 266 10.75 21.79 23.89
C TYR A 266 10.09 20.68 24.72
N GLY A 267 10.86 19.61 24.94
CA GLY A 267 10.59 18.55 25.90
C GLY A 267 9.23 17.88 25.69
N ALA A 268 8.56 17.53 26.78
CA ALA A 268 7.23 16.90 26.73
C ALA A 268 6.13 17.82 26.16
N GLY A 269 6.37 19.13 26.07
CA GLY A 269 5.46 20.06 25.39
C GLY A 269 5.39 19.81 23.88
N ASN A 270 6.51 19.42 23.26
CA ASN A 270 6.54 19.02 21.85
C ASN A 270 5.59 17.84 21.57
N TYR A 271 5.58 16.85 22.46
CA TYR A 271 4.71 15.68 22.38
C TYR A 271 3.23 16.04 22.54
N ALA A 272 2.92 16.89 23.53
CA ALA A 272 1.56 17.34 23.78
C ALA A 272 0.98 18.18 22.63
N MET A 273 1.84 18.79 21.81
CA MET A 273 1.46 19.59 20.63
C MET A 273 1.48 18.77 19.33
N CYS A 274 1.52 17.44 19.37
CA CYS A 274 1.60 16.60 18.18
C CYS A 274 2.86 16.86 17.33
N GLY A 275 4.03 16.80 17.99
CA GLY A 275 5.31 16.73 17.28
C GLY A 275 5.47 15.46 16.46
N ARG A 276 6.57 15.35 15.70
CA ARG A 276 6.82 14.28 14.71
C ARG A 276 6.55 12.85 15.23
N ALA A 277 6.84 12.57 16.51
CA ALA A 277 6.59 11.27 17.13
C ALA A 277 5.10 10.86 17.16
N PHE A 278 4.18 11.82 17.06
CA PHE A 278 2.72 11.61 17.08
C PHE A 278 2.10 11.64 15.68
N SER A 279 2.94 11.56 14.64
CA SER A 279 2.55 11.34 13.25
C SER A 279 1.51 12.33 12.69
N PRO A 280 1.72 13.65 12.80
CA PRO A 280 0.88 14.60 12.09
C PRO A 280 0.96 14.35 10.58
N ARG A 281 -0.11 14.70 9.84
CA ARG A 281 -0.18 14.55 8.37
C ARG A 281 0.94 15.33 7.68
N PHE A 282 1.19 16.53 8.19
CA PHE A 282 2.33 17.37 7.86
C PHE A 282 2.79 18.10 9.12
N LEU A 283 4.09 18.27 9.27
CA LEU A 283 4.75 19.08 10.28
C LEU A 283 5.71 20.04 9.56
N PHE A 284 5.43 21.33 9.58
CA PHE A 284 6.31 22.34 8.98
C PHE A 284 6.98 23.19 10.04
N SER A 285 8.15 23.74 9.73
CA SER A 285 8.91 24.60 10.65
C SER A 285 9.00 26.02 10.08
N TRP A 286 8.90 27.03 10.94
CA TRP A 286 9.28 28.40 10.57
C TRP A 286 10.80 28.58 10.68
N PRO A 287 11.41 29.49 9.92
CA PRO A 287 12.87 29.65 9.88
C PRO A 287 13.52 29.97 11.23
N THR A 288 12.78 30.61 12.14
CA THR A 288 13.26 31.00 13.48
C THR A 288 12.93 29.97 14.56
N SER A 289 12.27 28.88 14.21
CA SER A 289 11.81 27.88 15.17
C SER A 289 12.96 27.04 15.71
N LYS A 290 12.77 26.49 16.92
CA LYS A 290 13.73 25.58 17.54
C LYS A 290 13.06 24.40 18.20
N CYS A 291 13.67 23.22 18.06
CA CYS A 291 13.15 21.97 18.59
C CYS A 291 14.24 21.16 19.31
N SER A 292 14.01 20.80 20.57
CA SER A 292 14.95 20.02 21.39
C SER A 292 14.28 19.50 22.68
N VAL A 293 15.03 18.77 23.51
CA VAL A 293 14.53 18.36 24.85
C VAL A 293 14.41 19.56 25.80
N MET A 294 15.37 20.49 25.74
CA MET A 294 15.37 21.74 26.52
C MET A 294 16.25 22.79 25.82
N GLY A 295 16.11 24.05 26.22
CA GLY A 295 16.88 25.14 25.62
C GLY A 295 18.40 25.02 25.85
N PRO A 296 19.24 25.51 24.93
CA PRO A 296 20.70 25.41 25.02
C PRO A 296 21.29 25.96 26.31
N GLU A 297 20.83 27.13 26.79
CA GLU A 297 21.31 27.70 28.05
C GLU A 297 20.89 26.89 29.28
N GLN A 298 19.68 26.34 29.26
CA GLN A 298 19.17 25.53 30.36
C GLN A 298 19.98 24.24 30.48
N LEU A 299 20.23 23.57 29.34
CA LEU A 299 21.05 22.36 29.32
C LEU A 299 22.48 22.61 29.77
N ALA A 300 23.10 23.68 29.26
CA ALA A 300 24.44 24.08 29.65
C ALA A 300 24.55 24.33 31.17
N GLY A 301 23.61 25.09 31.75
CA GLY A 301 23.58 25.36 33.19
C GLY A 301 23.37 24.09 34.03
N VAL A 302 22.49 23.17 33.61
CA VAL A 302 22.26 21.90 34.30
C VAL A 302 23.51 21.02 34.27
N MET A 303 24.18 20.92 33.12
CA MET A 303 25.42 20.14 33.00
C MET A 303 26.55 20.72 33.85
N GLU A 304 26.65 22.05 33.94
CA GLU A 304 27.60 22.71 34.84
C GLU A 304 27.32 22.37 36.31
N MET A 305 26.06 22.48 36.76
CA MET A 305 25.67 22.14 38.12
C MET A 305 25.97 20.67 38.47
N ILE A 306 25.64 19.73 37.58
CA ILE A 306 25.92 18.30 37.78
C ILE A 306 27.43 18.04 37.88
N ALA A 307 28.22 18.69 37.03
CA ALA A 307 29.68 18.55 37.06
C ALA A 307 30.26 19.06 38.40
N ARG A 308 29.76 20.19 38.90
CA ARG A 308 30.15 20.77 40.20
C ARG A 308 29.77 19.86 41.36
N GLU A 309 28.55 19.33 41.36
CA GLU A 309 28.08 18.42 42.42
C GLU A 309 28.86 17.10 42.42
N ALA A 310 29.15 16.54 41.24
CA ALA A 310 29.94 15.31 41.12
C ALA A 310 31.40 15.50 41.60
N ALA A 311 32.01 16.64 41.32
CA ALA A 311 33.34 16.97 41.82
C ALA A 311 33.35 17.16 43.34
N SER A 312 32.32 17.81 43.89
CA SER A 312 32.13 17.95 45.34
C SER A 312 31.99 16.60 46.03
N LYS A 313 31.15 15.69 45.51
CA LYS A 313 30.98 14.33 46.06
C LYS A 313 32.23 13.46 45.96
N SER A 314 33.10 13.72 44.98
CA SER A 314 34.35 12.96 44.77
C SER A 314 35.60 13.65 45.31
N ASN A 315 35.45 14.77 46.02
CA ASN A 315 36.53 15.59 46.60
C ASN A 315 37.64 15.97 45.60
N LYS A 316 37.28 16.13 44.32
CA LYS A 316 38.21 16.50 43.24
C LYS A 316 38.19 18.01 43.00
N PRO A 317 39.36 18.65 42.81
CA PRO A 317 39.40 20.06 42.41
C PRO A 317 38.80 20.24 41.00
N ILE A 318 37.97 21.27 40.84
CA ILE A 318 37.39 21.66 39.54
C ILE A 318 38.26 22.72 38.89
N ASP A 319 38.49 22.57 37.59
CA ASP A 319 39.05 23.60 36.72
C ASP A 319 37.90 24.39 36.09
N ASP A 320 37.63 25.58 36.63
CA ASP A 320 36.53 26.44 36.20
C ASP A 320 36.67 26.92 34.74
N ALA A 321 37.89 27.10 34.26
CA ALA A 321 38.14 27.54 32.88
C ALA A 321 37.79 26.41 31.90
N LYS A 322 38.21 25.18 32.21
CA LYS A 322 37.90 24.01 31.39
C LYS A 322 36.42 23.64 31.43
N LEU A 323 35.77 23.76 32.59
CA LEU A 323 34.34 23.52 32.73
C LEU A 323 33.52 24.56 31.95
N SER A 324 33.88 25.84 32.05
CA SER A 324 33.21 26.92 31.29
C SER A 324 33.38 26.73 29.78
N ALA A 325 34.58 26.38 29.30
CA ALA A 325 34.82 26.11 27.89
C ALA A 325 34.00 24.91 27.37
N ARG A 326 33.91 23.82 28.15
CA ARG A 326 33.09 22.65 27.82
C ARG A 326 31.60 22.99 27.76
N THR A 327 31.14 23.79 28.71
CA THR A 327 29.72 24.21 28.83
C THR A 327 29.34 25.14 27.67
N ALA A 328 30.23 26.07 27.29
CA ALA A 328 30.05 26.91 26.11
C ALA A 328 30.04 26.10 24.80
N GLY A 329 30.92 25.10 24.67
CA GLY A 329 30.94 24.19 23.52
C GLY A 329 29.64 23.40 23.38
N LEU A 330 29.13 22.82 24.47
CA LEU A 330 27.85 22.12 24.49
C LEU A 330 26.68 23.04 24.13
N LYS A 331 26.67 24.27 24.68
CA LYS A 331 25.66 25.27 24.35
C LYS A 331 25.61 25.53 22.84
N ASN A 332 26.76 25.78 22.22
CA ASN A 332 26.84 26.07 20.77
C ASN A 332 26.42 24.87 19.92
N GLN A 333 26.78 23.65 20.33
CA GLN A 333 26.35 22.43 19.67
C GLN A 333 24.81 22.33 19.68
N VAL A 334 24.19 22.48 20.84
CA VAL A 334 22.73 22.34 21.00
C VAL A 334 21.99 23.47 20.27
N GLU A 335 22.55 24.68 20.26
CA GLU A 335 22.03 25.81 19.48
C GLU A 335 21.97 25.47 17.99
N GLN A 336 23.01 24.85 17.44
CA GLN A 336 23.07 24.44 16.03
C GLN A 336 22.16 23.24 15.73
N GLU A 337 22.12 22.24 16.61
CA GLU A 337 21.32 21.02 16.41
C GLU A 337 19.81 21.27 16.55
N SER A 338 19.41 22.26 17.34
CA SER A 338 18.00 22.60 17.57
C SER A 338 17.39 23.53 16.53
N ASP A 339 18.20 24.08 15.62
CA ASP A 339 17.78 25.01 14.57
C ASP A 339 16.94 24.34 13.47
N ALA A 340 15.94 25.06 12.95
CA ALA A 340 15.01 24.58 11.94
C ALA A 340 15.70 23.98 10.70
N TYR A 341 16.78 24.59 10.23
CA TYR A 341 17.52 24.10 9.06
C TYR A 341 18.20 22.76 9.33
N THR A 342 18.69 22.55 10.55
CA THR A 342 19.27 21.28 10.96
C THR A 342 18.19 20.21 11.14
N THR A 343 17.07 20.54 11.79
CA THR A 343 15.97 19.58 11.99
C THR A 343 15.32 19.16 10.67
N SER A 344 15.14 20.09 9.74
CA SER A 344 14.66 19.78 8.38
C SER A 344 15.65 18.93 7.59
N ALA A 345 16.96 19.22 7.67
CA ALA A 345 17.99 18.40 7.01
C ALA A 345 18.01 16.95 7.52
N TRP A 346 17.61 16.73 8.78
CA TRP A 346 17.43 15.40 9.37
C TRP A 346 16.04 14.81 9.15
N THR A 347 15.18 15.46 8.36
CA THR A 347 13.81 15.01 8.05
C THR A 347 12.93 14.84 9.30
N LEU A 348 13.19 15.63 10.35
CA LEU A 348 12.36 15.66 11.55
C LEU A 348 11.08 16.48 11.35
N ASP A 349 11.02 17.27 10.29
CA ASP A 349 9.86 17.97 9.76
C ASP A 349 9.72 17.73 8.23
N ASP A 350 8.66 18.26 7.63
CA ASP A 350 8.32 18.14 6.20
C ASP A 350 8.79 19.35 5.39
N GLY A 351 9.57 20.24 6.01
CA GLY A 351 10.16 21.40 5.37
C GLY A 351 9.98 22.69 6.15
N ILE A 352 10.78 23.67 5.76
CA ILE A 352 10.70 25.04 6.26
C ILE A 352 9.77 25.83 5.36
N ILE A 353 8.80 26.50 5.97
CA ILE A 353 7.85 27.36 5.26
C ILE A 353 8.03 28.80 5.71
N ASP A 354 7.84 29.74 4.79
CA ASP A 354 7.76 31.14 5.18
C ASP A 354 6.52 31.36 6.08
N PRO A 355 6.63 32.08 7.21
CA PRO A 355 5.48 32.35 8.07
C PRO A 355 4.26 32.92 7.33
N ARG A 356 4.49 33.67 6.25
CA ARG A 356 3.45 34.28 5.41
C ARG A 356 2.67 33.27 4.57
N ASP A 357 3.31 32.16 4.21
CA ASP A 357 2.73 31.10 3.36
C ASP A 357 1.95 30.06 4.18
N THR A 358 1.95 30.21 5.51
CA THR A 358 1.27 29.30 6.46
C THR A 358 -0.19 28.99 6.05
N ARG A 359 -0.94 29.99 5.59
CA ARG A 359 -2.32 29.82 5.15
C ARG A 359 -2.42 28.91 3.93
N ASP A 360 -1.57 29.13 2.93
CA ASP A 360 -1.59 28.38 1.67
C ASP A 360 -1.19 26.93 1.91
N VAL A 361 -0.16 26.71 2.74
CA VAL A 361 0.29 25.37 3.16
C VAL A 361 -0.81 24.61 3.91
N LEU A 362 -1.53 25.26 4.82
CA LEU A 362 -2.68 24.66 5.50
C LEU A 362 -3.81 24.31 4.52
N GLY A 363 -4.04 25.14 3.50
CA GLY A 363 -5.02 24.90 2.44
C GLY A 363 -4.65 23.73 1.52
N MET A 364 -3.37 23.62 1.13
CA MET A 364 -2.84 22.54 0.28
C MET A 364 -2.80 21.19 0.97
N SER A 365 -2.74 21.19 2.31
CA SER A 365 -2.63 19.98 3.14
C SER A 365 -3.92 19.14 3.21
N ARG A 366 -5.01 19.55 2.53
CA ARG A 366 -6.29 18.85 2.52
C ARG A 366 -6.64 18.32 1.13
N LYS A 367 -6.29 17.06 0.85
CA LYS A 367 -6.94 16.30 -0.24
C LYS A 367 -8.45 16.27 0.05
N LYS A 368 -9.28 16.70 -0.91
CA LYS A 368 -10.75 16.57 -0.79
C LYS A 368 -11.12 15.09 -0.73
N PRO A 369 -12.18 14.71 -0.01
CA PRO A 369 -12.71 13.35 -0.15
C PRO A 369 -13.14 13.11 -1.60
N LEU A 370 -13.04 11.86 -2.04
CA LEU A 370 -13.58 11.43 -3.33
C LEU A 370 -15.09 11.71 -3.35
N PHE A 371 -15.55 12.42 -4.37
CA PHE A 371 -16.97 12.55 -4.64
C PHE A 371 -17.50 11.20 -5.12
N VAL A 372 -18.44 10.64 -4.35
CA VAL A 372 -19.15 9.41 -4.68
C VAL A 372 -20.54 9.80 -5.19
N ALA A 373 -20.84 9.45 -6.45
CA ALA A 373 -22.15 9.71 -7.01
C ALA A 373 -23.25 9.01 -6.20
N PRO A 374 -24.36 9.69 -5.87
CA PRO A 374 -25.41 9.11 -5.03
C PRO A 374 -26.13 7.97 -5.78
N PRO A 375 -26.69 6.97 -5.07
CA PRO A 375 -27.47 5.92 -5.72
C PRO A 375 -28.73 6.51 -6.37
N VAL A 376 -29.09 5.99 -7.54
CA VAL A 376 -30.35 6.37 -8.20
C VAL A 376 -31.50 5.61 -7.56
N LEU A 377 -32.51 6.35 -7.09
CA LEU A 377 -33.68 5.80 -6.42
C LEU A 377 -34.91 5.79 -7.35
N ARG A 378 -35.73 4.75 -7.21
CA ARG A 378 -37.08 4.69 -7.78
C ARG A 378 -38.03 5.61 -7.00
N LYS A 379 -39.24 5.81 -7.53
CA LYS A 379 -40.28 6.66 -6.91
C LYS A 379 -40.69 6.20 -5.50
N ASP A 380 -40.54 4.91 -5.19
CA ASP A 380 -40.83 4.33 -3.89
C ASP A 380 -39.66 4.43 -2.89
N GLY A 381 -38.55 5.08 -3.28
CA GLY A 381 -37.34 5.23 -2.47
C GLY A 381 -36.37 4.05 -2.54
N THR A 382 -36.69 2.98 -3.29
CA THR A 382 -35.77 1.84 -3.43
C THR A 382 -34.66 2.11 -4.46
N PRO A 383 -33.42 1.67 -4.24
CA PRO A 383 -32.36 1.79 -5.25
C PRO A 383 -32.70 1.04 -6.55
N VAL A 384 -32.37 1.64 -7.70
CA VAL A 384 -32.52 1.00 -9.01
C VAL A 384 -31.59 -0.21 -9.14
N LEU A 385 -30.32 -0.03 -8.76
CA LEU A 385 -29.34 -1.10 -8.61
C LEU A 385 -29.28 -1.54 -7.16
N GLN A 386 -29.56 -2.82 -6.92
CA GLN A 386 -29.50 -3.43 -5.59
C GLN A 386 -28.48 -4.56 -5.55
N ARG A 387 -28.30 -5.27 -6.66
CA ARG A 387 -27.41 -6.44 -6.78
C ARG A 387 -26.62 -6.34 -8.07
N VAL A 388 -25.29 -6.41 -7.98
CA VAL A 388 -24.38 -6.32 -9.13
C VAL A 388 -23.48 -7.55 -9.15
N LEU A 389 -23.49 -8.28 -10.27
CA LEU A 389 -22.52 -9.35 -10.52
C LEU A 389 -21.26 -8.78 -11.14
N ILE A 390 -20.11 -9.11 -10.57
CA ILE A 390 -18.80 -8.68 -11.04
C ILE A 390 -18.20 -9.83 -11.85
N ALA A 391 -18.16 -9.66 -13.17
CA ALA A 391 -17.64 -10.66 -14.11
C ALA A 391 -16.12 -10.52 -14.29
N ASN A 392 -15.39 -10.48 -13.16
CA ASN A 392 -13.95 -10.30 -13.13
C ASN A 392 -13.36 -10.81 -11.80
N ARG A 393 -12.03 -10.81 -11.68
CA ARG A 393 -11.26 -11.28 -10.52
C ARG A 393 -10.21 -10.27 -10.06
N GLY A 394 -9.44 -10.63 -9.05
CA GLY A 394 -8.25 -9.87 -8.62
C GLY A 394 -8.59 -8.48 -8.06
N GLU A 395 -7.67 -7.52 -8.21
CA GLU A 395 -7.80 -6.19 -7.59
C GLU A 395 -9.02 -5.42 -8.08
N ILE A 396 -9.36 -5.53 -9.37
CA ILE A 396 -10.51 -4.80 -9.94
C ILE A 396 -11.84 -5.30 -9.38
N ALA A 397 -11.95 -6.59 -9.09
CA ALA A 397 -13.12 -7.11 -8.40
C ALA A 397 -13.21 -6.51 -6.99
N CYS A 398 -12.11 -6.47 -6.22
CA CYS A 398 -12.07 -5.80 -4.92
C CYS A 398 -12.48 -4.31 -5.00
N ARG A 399 -11.99 -3.59 -6.02
CA ARG A 399 -12.31 -2.18 -6.26
C ARG A 399 -13.80 -1.94 -6.52
N ILE A 400 -14.43 -2.81 -7.31
CA ILE A 400 -15.86 -2.71 -7.63
C ILE A 400 -16.71 -3.13 -6.42
N ILE A 401 -16.33 -4.18 -5.69
CA ILE A 401 -16.99 -4.58 -4.43
C ILE A 401 -17.04 -3.39 -3.46
N LYS A 402 -15.92 -2.68 -3.31
CA LYS A 402 -15.85 -1.49 -2.45
C LYS A 402 -16.87 -0.43 -2.88
N ALA A 403 -16.91 -0.07 -4.16
CA ALA A 403 -17.87 0.91 -4.68
C ALA A 403 -19.33 0.47 -4.47
N CYS A 404 -19.63 -0.81 -4.67
CA CYS A 404 -20.95 -1.37 -4.41
C CYS A 404 -21.32 -1.24 -2.93
N LYS A 405 -20.43 -1.62 -2.02
CA LYS A 405 -20.65 -1.53 -0.56
C LYS A 405 -20.85 -0.10 -0.08
N ASP A 406 -20.07 0.84 -0.59
CA ASP A 406 -20.19 2.27 -0.26
C ASP A 406 -21.57 2.84 -0.70
N GLN A 407 -22.24 2.20 -1.67
CA GLN A 407 -23.59 2.54 -2.14
C GLN A 407 -24.69 1.57 -1.65
N MET A 408 -24.39 0.69 -0.68
CA MET A 408 -25.35 -0.32 -0.16
C MET A 408 -25.90 -1.28 -1.23
N ILE A 409 -25.10 -1.58 -2.25
CA ILE A 409 -25.38 -2.54 -3.32
C ILE A 409 -24.73 -3.88 -2.95
N THR A 410 -25.48 -4.98 -3.02
CA THR A 410 -24.93 -6.33 -2.86
C THR A 410 -23.99 -6.68 -4.00
N ALA A 411 -22.75 -7.00 -3.68
CA ALA A 411 -21.71 -7.41 -4.63
C ALA A 411 -21.65 -8.94 -4.74
N ILE A 412 -21.94 -9.46 -5.93
CA ILE A 412 -21.85 -10.87 -6.27
C ILE A 412 -20.60 -11.07 -7.12
N VAL A 413 -19.69 -11.96 -6.74
CA VAL A 413 -18.52 -12.30 -7.57
C VAL A 413 -18.62 -13.70 -8.15
N VAL A 414 -17.95 -13.90 -9.27
CA VAL A 414 -17.68 -15.22 -9.82
C VAL A 414 -16.21 -15.57 -9.61
N TYR A 415 -15.90 -16.85 -9.40
CA TYR A 415 -14.53 -17.29 -9.23
C TYR A 415 -14.26 -18.64 -9.91
N ALA A 416 -13.04 -18.82 -10.43
CA ALA A 416 -12.54 -20.12 -10.88
C ALA A 416 -12.04 -20.96 -9.69
N ASP A 417 -11.91 -22.28 -9.85
CA ASP A 417 -11.46 -23.17 -8.76
C ASP A 417 -10.15 -22.69 -8.10
N GLU A 418 -9.19 -22.20 -8.91
CA GLU A 418 -7.91 -21.66 -8.45
C GLU A 418 -8.02 -20.32 -7.69
N ASP A 419 -9.16 -19.65 -7.78
CA ASP A 419 -9.46 -18.39 -7.09
C ASP A 419 -10.25 -18.56 -5.79
N GLU A 420 -10.55 -19.79 -5.36
CA GLU A 420 -11.40 -20.06 -4.18
C GLU A 420 -10.93 -19.30 -2.92
N THR A 421 -9.62 -19.10 -2.77
CA THR A 421 -9.01 -18.41 -1.63
C THR A 421 -8.63 -16.95 -1.92
N SER A 422 -8.95 -16.42 -3.10
CA SER A 422 -8.59 -15.07 -3.53
C SER A 422 -9.34 -13.99 -2.74
N LEU A 423 -8.73 -12.81 -2.62
CA LEU A 423 -9.25 -11.73 -1.76
C LEU A 423 -10.67 -11.25 -2.15
N HIS A 424 -10.95 -11.13 -3.44
CA HIS A 424 -12.27 -10.69 -3.92
C HIS A 424 -13.41 -11.66 -3.54
N VAL A 425 -13.13 -12.97 -3.43
CA VAL A 425 -14.10 -13.98 -2.96
C VAL A 425 -14.42 -13.76 -1.49
N GLN A 426 -13.40 -13.46 -0.68
CA GLN A 426 -13.57 -13.19 0.76
C GLN A 426 -14.28 -11.86 1.03
N LEU A 427 -14.11 -10.87 0.14
CA LEU A 427 -14.70 -9.53 0.29
C LEU A 427 -16.13 -9.42 -0.20
N ALA A 428 -16.56 -10.27 -1.13
CA ALA A 428 -17.90 -10.20 -1.72
C ALA A 428 -19.00 -10.60 -0.74
N ASP A 429 -20.23 -10.17 -1.01
CA ASP A 429 -21.39 -10.59 -0.20
C ASP A 429 -21.85 -11.99 -0.61
N GLU A 430 -21.71 -12.33 -1.89
CA GLU A 430 -22.00 -13.65 -2.46
C GLU A 430 -20.91 -14.02 -3.50
N ALA A 431 -20.54 -15.30 -3.55
CA ALA A 431 -19.54 -15.81 -4.49
C ALA A 431 -20.02 -17.10 -5.16
N VAL A 432 -19.80 -17.23 -6.47
CA VAL A 432 -20.22 -18.39 -7.25
C VAL A 432 -19.05 -18.98 -8.04
N CYS A 433 -18.76 -20.28 -7.82
CA CYS A 433 -17.79 -21.00 -8.62
C CYS A 433 -18.30 -21.20 -10.07
N ILE A 434 -17.44 -20.86 -11.04
CA ILE A 434 -17.71 -21.00 -12.48
C ILE A 434 -16.88 -22.09 -13.17
N GLY A 435 -16.09 -22.85 -12.41
CA GLY A 435 -15.31 -24.01 -12.88
C GLY A 435 -13.80 -23.76 -12.91
N PRO A 436 -13.02 -24.70 -13.46
CA PRO A 436 -11.56 -24.65 -13.45
C PRO A 436 -11.01 -23.62 -14.44
N ALA A 437 -9.88 -22.98 -14.12
CA ALA A 437 -9.33 -21.87 -14.92
C ALA A 437 -8.85 -22.29 -16.32
N ASP A 438 -8.48 -23.55 -16.51
CA ASP A 438 -8.06 -24.11 -17.80
C ASP A 438 -9.16 -24.05 -18.87
N GLN A 439 -10.43 -24.06 -18.46
CA GLN A 439 -11.60 -23.89 -19.32
C GLN A 439 -11.95 -22.42 -19.61
N GLN A 440 -11.13 -21.47 -19.12
CA GLN A 440 -11.33 -20.03 -19.28
C GLN A 440 -12.74 -19.56 -18.86
N PRO A 441 -13.20 -19.88 -17.63
CA PRO A 441 -14.60 -19.72 -17.24
C PRO A 441 -15.05 -18.25 -17.21
N TYR A 442 -14.13 -17.31 -16.97
CA TYR A 442 -14.38 -15.86 -17.06
C TYR A 442 -14.68 -15.35 -18.48
N GLN A 443 -14.44 -16.16 -19.51
CA GLN A 443 -14.78 -15.84 -20.91
C GLN A 443 -16.08 -16.53 -21.38
N ASN A 444 -16.72 -17.32 -20.52
CA ASN A 444 -17.96 -18.03 -20.86
C ASN A 444 -19.19 -17.14 -20.68
N ILE A 445 -19.62 -16.51 -21.79
CA ILE A 445 -20.78 -15.60 -21.83
C ILE A 445 -22.05 -16.27 -21.29
N GLU A 446 -22.37 -17.48 -21.74
CA GLU A 446 -23.60 -18.18 -21.36
C GLU A 446 -23.63 -18.48 -19.86
N ARG A 447 -22.49 -18.95 -19.31
CA ARG A 447 -22.36 -19.26 -17.89
C ARG A 447 -22.52 -18.02 -17.03
N LEU A 448 -21.86 -16.91 -17.39
CA LEU A 448 -21.93 -15.66 -16.63
C LEU A 448 -23.33 -15.05 -16.61
N VAL A 449 -24.02 -15.04 -17.75
CA VAL A 449 -25.41 -14.55 -17.86
C VAL A 449 -26.36 -15.47 -17.07
N LYS A 450 -26.15 -16.78 -17.12
CA LYS A 450 -26.93 -17.75 -16.33
C LYS A 450 -26.76 -17.51 -14.83
N VAL A 451 -25.52 -17.39 -14.34
CA VAL A 451 -25.23 -17.13 -12.91
C VAL A 451 -25.85 -15.80 -12.46
N ALA A 452 -25.76 -14.75 -13.27
CA ALA A 452 -26.38 -13.46 -12.95
C ALA A 452 -27.90 -13.57 -12.77
N LYS A 453 -28.57 -14.39 -13.57
CA LYS A 453 -30.01 -14.67 -13.42
C LYS A 453 -30.31 -15.49 -12.17
N GLU A 454 -29.55 -16.57 -11.94
CA GLU A 454 -29.73 -17.46 -10.77
C GLU A 454 -29.53 -16.71 -9.44
N THR A 455 -28.65 -15.72 -9.43
CA THR A 455 -28.35 -14.86 -8.25
C THR A 455 -29.20 -13.59 -8.18
N ASN A 456 -30.18 -13.43 -9.08
CA ASN A 456 -31.06 -12.25 -9.16
C ASN A 456 -30.28 -10.91 -9.24
N ALA A 457 -29.16 -10.88 -9.95
CA ALA A 457 -28.43 -9.64 -10.21
C ALA A 457 -29.28 -8.69 -11.07
N ASN A 458 -29.15 -7.38 -10.85
CA ASN A 458 -29.75 -6.36 -11.73
C ASN A 458 -28.83 -6.00 -12.89
N ALA A 459 -27.51 -6.08 -12.64
CA ALA A 459 -26.49 -5.64 -13.58
C ALA A 459 -25.24 -6.51 -13.49
N ILE A 460 -24.45 -6.48 -14.56
CA ILE A 460 -23.12 -7.11 -14.63
C ILE A 460 -22.07 -6.01 -14.85
N HIS A 461 -21.10 -5.94 -13.95
CA HIS A 461 -19.91 -5.10 -14.10
C HIS A 461 -18.74 -5.95 -14.62
N PRO A 462 -18.23 -5.69 -15.84
CA PRO A 462 -17.15 -6.50 -16.42
C PRO A 462 -15.76 -6.08 -15.93
N GLY A 463 -15.61 -4.88 -15.37
CA GLY A 463 -14.30 -4.34 -15.00
C GLY A 463 -13.47 -4.05 -16.26
N TYR A 464 -12.25 -4.59 -16.31
CA TYR A 464 -11.37 -4.50 -17.47
C TYR A 464 -10.80 -5.87 -17.86
N GLY A 465 -10.33 -6.04 -19.11
CA GLY A 465 -9.93 -7.35 -19.60
C GLY A 465 -11.13 -8.32 -19.74
N TYR A 466 -10.86 -9.60 -19.95
CA TYR A 466 -11.88 -10.64 -20.21
C TYR A 466 -12.94 -10.19 -21.23
N LEU A 467 -14.21 -10.09 -20.83
CA LEU A 467 -15.33 -9.76 -21.70
C LEU A 467 -15.73 -8.28 -21.68
N SER A 468 -14.96 -7.40 -21.02
CA SER A 468 -15.29 -5.97 -20.90
C SER A 468 -15.43 -5.23 -22.22
N GLU A 469 -14.69 -5.65 -23.26
CA GLU A 469 -14.72 -5.06 -24.60
C GLU A 469 -15.37 -6.02 -25.62
N ASN A 470 -16.21 -6.95 -25.15
CA ASN A 470 -16.87 -7.92 -26.00
C ASN A 470 -18.33 -7.52 -26.28
N ALA A 471 -18.61 -7.07 -27.51
CA ALA A 471 -19.94 -6.64 -27.92
C ALA A 471 -21.00 -7.75 -27.81
N LYS A 472 -20.65 -9.01 -28.06
CA LYS A 472 -21.58 -10.15 -27.93
C LYS A 472 -21.98 -10.38 -26.48
N PHE A 473 -21.04 -10.19 -25.54
CA PHE A 473 -21.34 -10.29 -24.11
C PHE A 473 -22.31 -9.19 -23.69
N ALA A 474 -22.04 -7.93 -24.04
CA ALA A 474 -22.93 -6.81 -23.73
C ALA A 474 -24.34 -7.00 -24.33
N GLN A 475 -24.45 -7.55 -25.55
CA GLN A 475 -25.73 -7.94 -26.16
C GLN A 475 -26.44 -9.05 -25.39
N ALA A 476 -25.72 -10.10 -24.98
CA ALA A 476 -26.28 -11.21 -24.22
C ALA A 476 -26.80 -10.76 -22.84
N VAL A 477 -26.09 -9.86 -22.16
CA VAL A 477 -26.52 -9.24 -20.90
C VAL A 477 -27.83 -8.47 -21.10
N ALA A 478 -27.91 -7.62 -22.13
CA ALA A 478 -29.12 -6.86 -22.44
C ALA A 478 -30.30 -7.76 -22.83
N ALA A 479 -30.08 -8.78 -23.67
CA ALA A 479 -31.09 -9.77 -24.05
C ALA A 479 -31.60 -10.59 -22.86
N ALA A 480 -30.79 -10.71 -21.80
CA ALA A 480 -31.16 -11.35 -20.56
C ALA A 480 -31.99 -10.46 -19.60
N GLY A 481 -32.25 -9.19 -19.96
CA GLY A 481 -32.94 -8.22 -19.12
C GLY A 481 -32.07 -7.61 -18.02
N LEU A 482 -30.75 -7.78 -18.11
CA LEU A 482 -29.77 -7.28 -17.16
C LEU A 482 -29.09 -6.01 -17.72
N ILE A 483 -28.56 -5.17 -16.83
CA ILE A 483 -27.82 -3.97 -17.23
C ILE A 483 -26.34 -4.31 -17.39
N PHE A 484 -25.75 -4.03 -18.56
CA PHE A 484 -24.30 -4.08 -18.74
C PHE A 484 -23.69 -2.76 -18.27
N ILE A 485 -22.85 -2.78 -17.24
CA ILE A 485 -22.20 -1.58 -16.71
C ILE A 485 -20.97 -1.26 -17.55
N GLY A 486 -21.19 -0.58 -18.67
CA GLY A 486 -20.17 -0.24 -19.64
C GLY A 486 -20.78 0.42 -20.89
N PRO A 487 -20.00 0.56 -21.96
CA PRO A 487 -20.50 1.14 -23.21
C PRO A 487 -21.52 0.24 -23.90
N THR A 488 -22.29 0.82 -24.83
CA THR A 488 -23.27 0.05 -25.60
C THR A 488 -22.57 -0.94 -26.54
N PRO A 489 -23.21 -2.06 -26.91
CA PRO A 489 -22.61 -3.02 -27.83
C PRO A 489 -22.20 -2.43 -29.18
N ASP A 490 -22.96 -1.46 -29.69
CA ASP A 490 -22.63 -0.75 -30.93
C ASP A 490 -21.36 0.09 -30.77
N SER A 491 -21.22 0.79 -29.64
CA SER A 491 -19.99 1.55 -29.33
C SER A 491 -18.78 0.64 -29.23
N ILE A 492 -18.90 -0.52 -28.55
CA ILE A 492 -17.83 -1.52 -28.43
C ILE A 492 -17.42 -2.04 -29.82
N LEU A 493 -18.39 -2.40 -30.66
CA LEU A 493 -18.12 -2.97 -31.98
C LEU A 493 -17.45 -1.95 -32.94
N LYS A 494 -17.92 -0.71 -32.96
CA LYS A 494 -17.36 0.36 -33.81
C LYS A 494 -15.94 0.77 -33.40
N LEU A 495 -15.63 0.70 -32.11
CA LEU A 495 -14.34 1.12 -31.56
C LEU A 495 -13.33 -0.02 -31.42
N GLY A 496 -13.78 -1.27 -31.37
CA GLY A 496 -12.90 -2.43 -31.18
C GLY A 496 -12.03 -2.78 -32.39
N ASP A 497 -12.41 -2.36 -33.61
CA ASP A 497 -11.58 -2.46 -34.81
C ASP A 497 -10.91 -1.10 -35.07
N LYS A 498 -9.58 -1.07 -34.95
CA LYS A 498 -8.78 0.17 -35.08
C LYS A 498 -8.93 0.81 -36.46
N ARG A 499 -9.15 -0.01 -37.50
CA ARG A 499 -9.38 0.46 -38.86
C ARG A 499 -10.74 1.15 -38.96
N LEU A 500 -11.80 0.49 -38.51
CA LEU A 500 -13.16 1.05 -38.54
C LEU A 500 -13.26 2.33 -37.71
N ALA A 501 -12.64 2.37 -36.54
CA ALA A 501 -12.60 3.56 -35.71
C ALA A 501 -11.93 4.73 -36.45
N LYS A 502 -10.78 4.51 -37.08
CA LYS A 502 -10.05 5.55 -37.82
C LYS A 502 -10.75 5.99 -39.10
N GLU A 503 -11.32 5.06 -39.85
CA GLU A 503 -12.13 5.34 -41.03
C GLU A 503 -13.34 6.21 -40.64
N HIS A 504 -14.06 5.81 -39.59
CA HIS A 504 -15.20 6.57 -39.07
C HIS A 504 -14.80 7.98 -38.64
N LEU A 505 -13.70 8.12 -37.88
CA LEU A 505 -13.20 9.43 -37.44
C LEU A 505 -12.71 10.29 -38.61
N SER A 506 -12.05 9.72 -39.63
CA SER A 506 -11.57 10.47 -40.79
C SER A 506 -12.69 11.13 -41.60
N VAL A 507 -13.88 10.54 -41.59
CA VAL A 507 -15.05 11.03 -42.31
C VAL A 507 -15.90 11.99 -41.46
N HIS A 508 -15.97 11.76 -40.14
CA HIS A 508 -16.95 12.43 -39.26
C HIS A 508 -16.33 13.34 -38.19
N SER A 509 -15.01 13.45 -38.11
CA SER A 509 -14.31 14.17 -37.05
C SER A 509 -13.11 14.94 -37.57
N SER A 510 -12.76 16.01 -36.85
CA SER A 510 -11.53 16.79 -37.10
C SER A 510 -10.33 16.30 -36.28
N VAL A 511 -10.50 15.22 -35.51
CA VAL A 511 -9.46 14.68 -34.62
C VAL A 511 -8.22 14.27 -35.44
N PRO A 512 -7.01 14.73 -35.05
CA PRO A 512 -5.79 14.37 -35.75
C PRO A 512 -5.54 12.85 -35.73
N LEU A 513 -5.46 12.22 -36.90
CA LEU A 513 -5.09 10.82 -37.05
C LEU A 513 -3.60 10.69 -37.37
N ILE A 514 -2.99 9.60 -36.92
CA ILE A 514 -1.61 9.27 -37.31
C ILE A 514 -1.57 9.04 -38.83
N PRO A 515 -0.65 9.68 -39.57
CA PRO A 515 -0.46 9.39 -40.98
C PRO A 515 -0.20 7.90 -41.19
N GLY A 516 -0.96 7.26 -42.08
CA GLY A 516 -0.91 5.82 -42.23
C GLY A 516 -1.81 5.29 -43.34
N TYR A 517 -1.72 3.99 -43.56
CA TYR A 517 -2.56 3.23 -44.46
C TYR A 517 -3.34 2.17 -43.69
N GLY A 518 -4.66 2.16 -43.89
CA GLY A 518 -5.57 1.16 -43.35
C GLY A 518 -6.60 0.67 -44.35
N GLY A 519 -6.26 0.68 -45.64
CA GLY A 519 -7.14 0.18 -46.69
C GLY A 519 -7.28 -1.35 -46.70
N LEU A 520 -8.24 -1.83 -47.50
CA LEU A 520 -8.54 -3.27 -47.62
C LEU A 520 -7.49 -4.04 -48.43
N ASN A 521 -6.66 -3.36 -49.23
CA ASN A 521 -5.60 -4.04 -49.98
C ASN A 521 -4.46 -4.40 -49.03
N GLN A 522 -4.27 -5.71 -48.81
CA GLN A 522 -3.27 -6.31 -47.92
C GLN A 522 -2.11 -6.96 -48.68
N ASP A 523 -1.99 -6.71 -49.99
CA ASP A 523 -0.86 -7.20 -50.78
C ASP A 523 0.49 -6.67 -50.22
N PRO A 524 1.48 -7.53 -49.94
CA PRO A 524 2.75 -7.10 -49.34
C PRO A 524 3.48 -6.01 -50.13
N ALA A 525 3.44 -6.05 -51.47
CA ALA A 525 4.13 -5.07 -52.30
C ALA A 525 3.40 -3.72 -52.30
N HIS A 526 2.07 -3.74 -52.28
CA HIS A 526 1.27 -2.54 -52.09
C HIS A 526 1.53 -1.89 -50.72
N LEU A 527 1.51 -2.69 -49.65
CA LEU A 527 1.79 -2.23 -48.29
C LEU A 527 3.21 -1.65 -48.14
N GLU A 528 4.20 -2.26 -48.78
CA GLU A 528 5.56 -1.72 -48.83
C GLU A 528 5.62 -0.36 -49.56
N ALA A 529 4.88 -0.21 -50.66
CA ALA A 529 4.77 1.07 -51.37
C ALA A 529 4.07 2.15 -50.54
N GLU A 530 3.06 1.79 -49.74
CA GLU A 530 2.42 2.72 -48.80
C GLU A 530 3.38 3.11 -47.66
N ALA A 531 4.16 2.17 -47.12
CA ALA A 531 5.21 2.46 -46.14
C ALA A 531 6.27 3.42 -46.69
N ASP A 532 6.66 3.27 -47.96
CA ASP A 532 7.58 4.19 -48.64
C ASP A 532 6.99 5.62 -48.75
N LYS A 533 5.68 5.75 -49.02
CA LYS A 533 4.97 7.05 -49.07
C LYS A 533 4.88 7.71 -47.69
N ILE A 534 4.59 6.94 -46.64
CA ILE A 534 4.52 7.43 -45.25
C ILE A 534 5.91 7.85 -44.75
N GLY A 535 6.95 7.13 -45.19
CA GLY A 535 8.34 7.36 -44.84
C GLY A 535 8.73 6.70 -43.51
N TYR A 536 9.88 6.02 -43.50
CA TYR A 536 10.40 5.30 -42.33
C TYR A 536 10.91 6.25 -41.22
N PRO A 537 10.89 5.83 -39.94
CA PRO A 537 10.36 4.56 -39.44
C PRO A 537 8.82 4.51 -39.49
N VAL A 538 8.28 3.32 -39.74
CA VAL A 538 6.84 3.02 -39.72
C VAL A 538 6.55 1.92 -38.69
N LEU A 539 5.31 1.84 -38.23
CA LEU A 539 4.81 0.86 -37.29
C LEU A 539 3.74 0.03 -38.01
N ILE A 540 3.99 -1.27 -38.13
CA ILE A 540 2.99 -2.23 -38.58
C ILE A 540 2.19 -2.65 -37.36
N LYS A 541 0.85 -2.61 -37.44
CA LYS A 541 -0.06 -3.04 -36.37
C LYS A 541 -1.10 -4.01 -36.93
N ALA A 542 -1.45 -5.03 -36.17
CA ALA A 542 -2.67 -5.80 -36.42
C ALA A 542 -3.92 -4.89 -36.40
N SER A 543 -4.86 -5.14 -37.30
CA SER A 543 -6.16 -4.44 -37.35
C SER A 543 -7.08 -4.80 -36.18
N ALA A 544 -7.02 -6.05 -35.74
CA ALA A 544 -7.73 -6.58 -34.59
C ALA A 544 -6.75 -6.92 -33.45
N GLY A 545 -7.17 -6.68 -32.21
CA GLY A 545 -6.39 -7.01 -31.00
C GLY A 545 -5.85 -5.81 -30.23
N GLY A 546 -5.38 -6.07 -29.00
CA GLY A 546 -4.86 -5.07 -28.06
C GLY A 546 -3.63 -5.57 -27.28
N GLY A 547 -3.01 -4.69 -26.49
CA GLY A 547 -1.89 -5.07 -25.60
C GLY A 547 -0.55 -5.30 -26.30
N GLY A 548 -0.32 -4.67 -27.45
CA GLY A 548 0.99 -4.64 -28.13
C GLY A 548 1.44 -5.89 -28.88
N LYS A 549 0.66 -6.97 -28.85
CA LYS A 549 0.85 -8.16 -29.69
C LYS A 549 0.55 -7.81 -31.16
N GLY A 550 1.33 -8.34 -32.09
CA GLY A 550 1.19 -7.98 -33.51
C GLY A 550 1.53 -6.52 -33.84
N MET A 551 2.52 -5.91 -33.15
CA MET A 551 3.10 -4.62 -33.54
C MET A 551 4.59 -4.74 -33.82
N ARG A 552 5.08 -4.08 -34.89
CA ARG A 552 6.50 -4.09 -35.27
C ARG A 552 6.94 -2.74 -35.82
N VAL A 553 7.98 -2.17 -35.23
CA VAL A 553 8.65 -0.98 -35.77
C VAL A 553 9.58 -1.41 -36.89
N VAL A 554 9.39 -0.83 -38.07
CA VAL A 554 10.23 -1.03 -39.25
C VAL A 554 11.00 0.25 -39.48
N ARG A 555 12.33 0.20 -39.37
CA ARG A 555 13.19 1.39 -39.46
C ARG A 555 13.71 1.59 -40.89
N LYS A 556 13.80 0.53 -41.67
CA LYS A 556 14.29 0.55 -43.05
C LYS A 556 13.44 -0.31 -43.96
N LYS A 557 13.35 0.06 -45.23
CA LYS A 557 12.61 -0.67 -46.27
C LYS A 557 12.94 -2.17 -46.32
N ALA A 558 14.23 -2.52 -46.24
CA ALA A 558 14.68 -3.92 -46.29
C ALA A 558 14.09 -4.83 -45.20
N GLU A 559 13.62 -4.26 -44.09
CA GLU A 559 13.04 -4.98 -42.95
C GLU A 559 11.51 -5.19 -43.12
N PHE A 560 10.86 -4.45 -44.02
CA PHE A 560 9.41 -4.33 -44.08
C PHE A 560 8.71 -5.65 -44.37
N ARG A 561 9.11 -6.34 -45.45
CA ARG A 561 8.43 -7.55 -45.92
C ARG A 561 8.43 -8.67 -44.87
N GLU A 562 9.57 -8.88 -44.21
CA GLU A 562 9.70 -9.89 -43.16
C GLU A 562 8.90 -9.51 -41.90
N ALA A 563 8.93 -8.23 -41.51
CA ALA A 563 8.17 -7.73 -40.37
C ALA A 563 6.65 -7.82 -40.61
N PHE A 564 6.18 -7.50 -41.82
CA PHE A 564 4.77 -7.62 -42.21
C PHE A 564 4.29 -9.08 -42.16
N LEU A 565 5.01 -10.02 -42.78
CA LEU A 565 4.60 -11.43 -42.79
C LEU A 565 4.52 -12.01 -41.37
N ARG A 566 5.50 -11.65 -40.51
CA ARG A 566 5.46 -12.03 -39.09
C ARG A 566 4.27 -11.42 -38.37
N CYS A 567 3.99 -10.13 -38.60
CA CYS A 567 2.85 -9.43 -37.99
C CYS A 567 1.51 -10.04 -38.42
N ALA A 568 1.32 -10.28 -39.71
CA ALA A 568 0.09 -10.86 -40.26
C ALA A 568 -0.15 -12.29 -39.74
N SER A 569 0.90 -13.13 -39.73
CA SER A 569 0.80 -14.50 -39.20
C SER A 569 0.53 -14.54 -37.70
N GLU A 570 1.17 -13.66 -36.92
CA GLU A 570 0.92 -13.53 -35.48
C GLU A 570 -0.52 -13.05 -35.21
N SER A 571 -1.01 -12.09 -35.99
CA SER A 571 -2.36 -11.54 -35.89
C SER A 571 -3.42 -12.59 -36.24
N GLU A 572 -3.22 -13.36 -37.30
CA GLU A 572 -4.15 -14.42 -37.71
C GLU A 572 -4.27 -15.50 -36.63
N ARG A 573 -3.13 -15.96 -36.09
CA ARG A 573 -3.10 -16.95 -35.01
C ARG A 573 -3.75 -16.44 -33.72
N SER A 574 -3.62 -15.16 -33.41
CA SER A 574 -4.04 -14.59 -32.12
C SER A 574 -5.45 -14.03 -32.13
N PHE A 575 -5.89 -13.48 -33.27
CA PHE A 575 -7.12 -12.67 -33.39
C PHE A 575 -8.01 -13.10 -34.56
N GLY A 576 -7.61 -14.11 -35.34
CA GLY A 576 -8.40 -14.63 -36.46
C GLY A 576 -8.46 -13.72 -37.68
N SER A 577 -7.63 -12.67 -37.75
CA SER A 577 -7.52 -11.75 -38.88
C SER A 577 -6.06 -11.48 -39.22
N ALA A 578 -5.69 -11.64 -40.49
CA ALA A 578 -4.34 -11.35 -40.99
C ALA A 578 -4.15 -9.87 -41.41
N HIS A 579 -5.20 -9.05 -41.32
CA HIS A 579 -5.15 -7.65 -41.76
C HIS A 579 -4.24 -6.80 -40.86
N CYS A 580 -3.35 -6.03 -41.47
CA CYS A 580 -2.48 -5.07 -40.81
C CYS A 580 -2.75 -3.63 -41.26
N LEU A 581 -2.39 -2.70 -40.39
CA LEU A 581 -2.33 -1.25 -40.56
C LEU A 581 -0.85 -0.82 -40.62
N ILE A 582 -0.55 0.20 -41.40
CA ILE A 582 0.78 0.84 -41.42
C ILE A 582 0.61 2.27 -40.92
N GLU A 583 1.36 2.64 -39.89
CA GLU A 583 1.30 3.98 -39.30
C GLU A 583 2.68 4.59 -39.23
N LYS A 584 2.76 5.93 -39.28
CA LYS A 584 4.00 6.62 -38.97
C LYS A 584 4.42 6.32 -37.53
N TYR A 585 5.65 5.87 -37.35
CA TYR A 585 6.19 5.66 -36.00
C TYR A 585 6.72 7.00 -35.45
N ILE A 586 6.19 7.43 -34.30
CA ILE A 586 6.58 8.66 -33.61
C ILE A 586 7.65 8.31 -32.57
N GLU A 587 8.92 8.54 -32.89
CA GLU A 587 10.03 8.18 -32.00
C GLU A 587 10.07 9.02 -30.71
N SER A 588 9.76 10.30 -30.82
CA SER A 588 9.59 11.24 -29.71
C SER A 588 8.17 11.16 -29.12
N GLY A 589 7.62 9.95 -29.05
CA GLY A 589 6.24 9.71 -28.63
C GLY A 589 6.10 9.71 -27.11
N LYS A 590 5.09 10.42 -26.60
CA LYS A 590 4.52 10.22 -25.27
C LYS A 590 3.15 9.58 -25.39
N HIS A 591 2.90 8.53 -24.63
CA HIS A 591 1.57 7.94 -24.49
C HIS A 591 0.81 8.77 -23.47
N VAL A 592 -0.19 9.52 -23.94
CA VAL A 592 -1.05 10.35 -23.10
C VAL A 592 -2.49 10.00 -23.41
N GLU A 593 -3.30 9.85 -22.38
CA GLU A 593 -4.68 9.40 -22.53
C GLU A 593 -5.64 10.29 -21.75
N ILE A 594 -6.86 10.42 -22.25
CA ILE A 594 -7.91 11.23 -21.65
C ILE A 594 -9.01 10.31 -21.13
N GLN A 595 -9.34 10.46 -19.84
CA GLN A 595 -10.49 9.81 -19.23
C GLN A 595 -11.77 10.48 -19.72
N ILE A 596 -12.72 9.71 -20.23
CA ILE A 596 -14.06 10.19 -20.57
C ILE A 596 -15.12 9.45 -19.76
N ILE A 597 -16.25 10.13 -19.54
CA ILE A 597 -17.49 9.53 -19.05
C ILE A 597 -18.69 10.14 -19.78
N GLY A 598 -19.67 9.30 -20.13
CA GLY A 598 -20.89 9.74 -20.79
C GLY A 598 -22.14 9.01 -20.30
N ASP A 599 -23.29 9.65 -20.42
CA ASP A 599 -24.62 9.04 -20.18
C ASP A 599 -25.44 8.89 -21.48
N GLY A 600 -24.78 9.03 -22.64
CA GLY A 600 -25.39 9.05 -23.96
C GLY A 600 -25.90 10.44 -24.40
N GLU A 601 -25.95 11.42 -23.50
CA GLU A 601 -26.39 12.79 -23.77
C GLU A 601 -25.33 13.85 -23.39
N LYS A 602 -24.83 13.81 -22.15
CA LYS A 602 -23.70 14.61 -21.66
C LYS A 602 -22.43 13.76 -21.70
N PHE A 603 -21.35 14.36 -22.17
CA PHE A 603 -20.02 13.74 -22.28
C PHE A 603 -19.01 14.64 -21.61
N ILE A 604 -18.15 14.06 -20.79
CA ILE A 604 -17.27 14.81 -19.89
C ILE A 604 -15.87 14.21 -19.97
N SER A 605 -14.86 15.08 -20.08
CA SER A 605 -13.46 14.71 -19.88
C SER A 605 -13.11 14.84 -18.39
N LEU A 606 -12.55 13.79 -17.79
CA LEU A 606 -11.90 13.83 -16.48
C LEU A 606 -10.37 14.05 -16.63
N LEU A 607 -9.96 14.66 -17.75
CA LEU A 607 -8.61 15.10 -18.05
C LEU A 607 -7.61 13.94 -18.24
N ASP A 608 -6.32 14.26 -18.25
CA ASP A 608 -5.24 13.44 -18.79
C ASP A 608 -4.50 12.56 -17.78
N ARG A 609 -3.94 11.47 -18.29
CA ARG A 609 -2.90 10.63 -17.66
C ARG A 609 -1.74 10.43 -18.63
N GLU A 610 -0.54 10.30 -18.08
CA GLU A 610 0.69 9.98 -18.79
C GLU A 610 1.07 8.52 -18.48
N CYS A 611 1.24 7.71 -19.52
CA CYS A 611 1.51 6.28 -19.41
C CYS A 611 2.70 5.84 -20.26
N SER A 612 3.70 6.72 -20.48
CA SER A 612 4.83 6.39 -21.37
C SER A 612 5.82 5.40 -20.78
N ILE A 613 5.82 5.19 -19.46
CA ILE A 613 6.67 4.18 -18.83
C ILE A 613 6.01 2.81 -19.01
N GLN A 614 6.40 2.14 -20.10
CA GLN A 614 5.86 0.86 -20.53
C GLN A 614 6.97 -0.06 -21.04
N ARG A 615 6.83 -1.36 -20.79
CA ARG A 615 7.74 -2.42 -21.25
C ARG A 615 7.00 -3.28 -22.26
N ARG A 616 7.51 -3.37 -23.49
CA ARG A 616 6.86 -4.12 -24.58
C ARG A 616 5.35 -3.81 -24.68
N HIS A 617 5.00 -2.53 -24.53
CA HIS A 617 3.63 -2.01 -24.53
C HIS A 617 2.74 -2.38 -23.33
N GLN A 618 3.31 -2.97 -22.28
CA GLN A 618 2.66 -3.12 -20.98
C GLN A 618 2.96 -1.88 -20.13
N LYS A 619 1.93 -1.14 -19.70
CA LYS A 619 2.05 0.02 -18.81
C LYS A 619 2.56 -0.44 -17.43
N ILE A 620 3.50 0.32 -16.85
CA ILE A 620 4.16 -0.04 -15.57
C ILE A 620 4.07 1.08 -14.54
N ILE A 621 4.29 2.33 -14.97
CA ILE A 621 4.15 3.53 -14.15
C ILE A 621 3.27 4.52 -14.91
N GLU A 622 2.30 5.07 -14.21
CA GLU A 622 1.33 6.02 -14.72
C GLU A 622 1.26 7.23 -13.80
N GLU A 623 1.07 8.42 -14.37
CA GLU A 623 0.93 9.64 -13.57
C GLU A 623 -0.14 10.59 -14.10
N SER A 624 -0.75 11.35 -13.19
CA SER A 624 -1.74 12.37 -13.51
C SER A 624 -1.52 13.60 -12.63
N PRO A 625 -1.59 14.82 -13.17
CA PRO A 625 -1.67 15.17 -14.60
C PRO A 625 -0.40 14.80 -15.38
N CYS A 626 -0.45 14.84 -16.73
CA CYS A 626 0.78 14.77 -17.53
C CYS A 626 1.62 16.04 -17.30
N PRO A 627 2.86 15.91 -16.81
CA PRO A 627 3.68 17.07 -16.46
C PRO A 627 4.20 17.85 -17.67
N TRP A 628 4.22 17.23 -18.86
CA TRP A 628 4.73 17.85 -20.09
C TRP A 628 3.67 18.65 -20.85
N LEU A 629 2.38 18.32 -20.68
CA LEU A 629 1.33 19.00 -21.42
C LEU A 629 1.12 20.44 -20.95
N SER A 630 1.11 21.37 -21.91
CA SER A 630 0.61 22.72 -21.67
C SER A 630 -0.91 22.70 -21.41
N PRO A 631 -1.46 23.68 -20.66
CA PRO A 631 -2.91 23.78 -20.46
C PRO A 631 -3.71 23.83 -21.76
N GLU A 632 -3.18 24.49 -22.80
CA GLU A 632 -3.80 24.57 -24.11
C GLU A 632 -3.85 23.20 -24.80
N LEU A 633 -2.74 22.46 -24.81
CA LEU A 633 -2.66 21.15 -25.46
C LEU A 633 -3.57 20.14 -24.74
N ARG A 634 -3.60 20.17 -23.40
CA ARG A 634 -4.53 19.37 -22.58
C ARG A 634 -5.99 19.66 -22.92
N ARG A 635 -6.34 20.94 -23.07
CA ARG A 635 -7.70 21.34 -23.46
C ARG A 635 -8.07 20.78 -24.82
N ARG A 636 -7.20 20.97 -25.82
CA ARG A 636 -7.44 20.46 -27.19
C ARG A 636 -7.58 18.94 -27.24
N MET A 637 -6.79 18.20 -26.45
CA MET A 637 -6.91 16.75 -26.33
C MET A 637 -8.21 16.34 -25.62
N SER A 638 -8.60 17.06 -24.57
CA SER A 638 -9.88 16.84 -23.87
C SER A 638 -11.09 17.09 -24.77
N ASP A 639 -11.07 18.19 -25.54
CA ASP A 639 -12.12 18.53 -26.49
C ASP A 639 -12.24 17.46 -27.59
N ALA A 640 -11.09 16.98 -28.11
CA ALA A 640 -11.03 15.88 -29.07
C ALA A 640 -11.63 14.58 -28.49
N ALA A 641 -11.31 14.24 -27.24
CA ALA A 641 -11.85 13.05 -26.58
C ALA A 641 -13.38 13.15 -26.37
N VAL A 642 -13.87 14.33 -25.98
CA VAL A 642 -15.32 14.60 -25.84
C VAL A 642 -16.03 14.58 -27.19
N GLU A 643 -15.39 15.08 -28.27
CA GLU A 643 -15.92 14.99 -29.64
C GLU A 643 -16.13 13.53 -30.05
N ILE A 644 -15.13 12.67 -29.83
CA ILE A 644 -15.20 11.22 -30.11
C ILE A 644 -16.34 10.58 -29.30
N ALA A 645 -16.41 10.87 -28.00
CA ALA A 645 -17.46 10.33 -27.13
C ALA A 645 -18.86 10.71 -27.62
N ARG A 646 -19.04 11.98 -28.03
CA ARG A 646 -20.30 12.51 -28.56
C ARG A 646 -20.70 11.87 -29.89
N LEU A 647 -19.75 11.73 -30.83
CA LEU A 647 -20.01 11.10 -32.13
C LEU A 647 -20.54 9.67 -31.98
N LEU A 648 -20.13 8.98 -30.93
CA LEU A 648 -20.45 7.58 -30.68
C LEU A 648 -21.55 7.38 -29.63
N LYS A 649 -22.15 8.48 -29.14
CA LYS A 649 -23.13 8.48 -28.03
C LYS A 649 -22.67 7.60 -26.87
N TYR A 650 -21.41 7.78 -26.48
CA TYR A 650 -20.73 6.93 -25.51
C TYR A 650 -21.42 6.89 -24.14
N VAL A 651 -21.45 5.71 -23.52
CA VAL A 651 -22.08 5.48 -22.21
C VAL A 651 -21.06 4.87 -21.26
N SER A 652 -21.12 5.24 -19.98
CA SER A 652 -20.20 4.82 -18.93
C SER A 652 -18.79 5.42 -19.10
N ALA A 653 -17.80 4.85 -18.42
CA ALA A 653 -16.41 5.28 -18.49
C ALA A 653 -15.69 4.71 -19.72
N GLY A 654 -14.76 5.49 -20.27
CA GLY A 654 -13.88 5.08 -21.36
C GLY A 654 -12.60 5.89 -21.37
N THR A 655 -11.63 5.48 -22.17
CA THR A 655 -10.37 6.22 -22.29
C THR A 655 -9.99 6.37 -23.75
N VAL A 656 -9.71 7.61 -24.16
CA VAL A 656 -9.18 7.93 -25.49
C VAL A 656 -7.67 8.04 -25.39
N GLU A 657 -6.95 7.15 -26.07
CA GLU A 657 -5.49 7.13 -26.07
C GLU A 657 -4.92 7.97 -27.24
N PHE A 658 -3.90 8.75 -26.94
CA PHE A 658 -3.17 9.57 -27.90
C PHE A 658 -1.67 9.29 -27.83
N ILE A 659 -1.00 9.49 -28.97
CA ILE A 659 0.45 9.66 -29.01
C ILE A 659 0.77 11.15 -29.21
N VAL A 660 1.59 11.71 -28.33
CA VAL A 660 2.05 13.10 -28.40
C VAL A 660 3.49 13.10 -28.91
N ASP A 661 3.73 13.76 -30.05
CA ASP A 661 5.08 14.03 -30.54
C ASP A 661 5.64 15.26 -29.82
N ILE A 662 6.54 15.03 -28.87
CA ILE A 662 7.10 16.12 -28.06
C ILE A 662 7.97 17.09 -28.86
N LYS A 663 8.51 16.68 -30.02
CA LYS A 663 9.31 17.58 -30.88
C LYS A 663 8.43 18.53 -31.67
N GLN A 664 7.28 18.04 -32.14
CA GLN A 664 6.35 18.84 -32.94
C GLN A 664 5.25 19.50 -32.11
N SER A 665 5.11 19.13 -30.83
CA SER A 665 3.98 19.53 -29.98
C SER A 665 2.61 19.22 -30.62
N LYS A 666 2.51 18.06 -31.28
CA LYS A 666 1.29 17.56 -31.92
C LYS A 666 0.85 16.26 -31.24
N PHE A 667 -0.45 16.06 -31.15
CA PHE A 667 -1.03 14.80 -30.69
C PHE A 667 -1.77 14.12 -31.84
N TYR A 668 -1.86 12.80 -31.77
CA TYR A 668 -2.58 11.97 -32.74
C TYR A 668 -3.35 10.86 -32.03
N PHE A 669 -4.55 10.57 -32.50
CA PHE A 669 -5.40 9.52 -31.98
C PHE A 669 -4.79 8.12 -32.21
N LEU A 670 -4.76 7.31 -31.15
CA LEU A 670 -4.38 5.91 -31.21
C LEU A 670 -5.62 5.02 -31.28
N GLU A 671 -6.39 4.98 -30.20
CA GLU A 671 -7.56 4.12 -30.04
C GLU A 671 -8.46 4.60 -28.88
N VAL A 672 -9.64 3.99 -28.75
CA VAL A 672 -10.52 4.15 -27.58
C VAL A 672 -10.63 2.82 -26.87
N ASN A 673 -10.28 2.77 -25.60
CA ASN A 673 -10.54 1.61 -24.75
C ASN A 673 -11.95 1.72 -24.19
N THR A 674 -12.79 0.74 -24.51
CA THR A 674 -14.23 0.79 -24.25
C THR A 674 -14.62 0.27 -22.86
N ARG A 675 -13.85 0.70 -21.86
CA ARG A 675 -13.91 0.20 -20.48
C ARG A 675 -13.25 1.18 -19.52
N ILE A 676 -13.44 0.93 -18.22
CA ILE A 676 -12.59 1.56 -17.20
C ILE A 676 -11.13 1.09 -17.40
N GLN A 677 -10.17 2.02 -17.29
CA GLN A 677 -8.76 1.68 -17.37
C GLN A 677 -8.22 1.19 -16.03
N VAL A 678 -7.12 0.42 -16.08
CA VAL A 678 -6.48 -0.13 -14.87
C VAL A 678 -6.03 1.01 -13.96
N GLU A 679 -5.43 2.02 -14.58
CA GLU A 679 -4.85 3.26 -14.05
C GLU A 679 -5.89 4.37 -13.81
N HIS A 680 -7.18 4.07 -13.76
CA HIS A 680 -8.20 5.05 -13.35
C HIS A 680 -7.95 5.67 -11.95
N PRO A 681 -7.36 4.98 -10.94
CA PRO A 681 -7.22 5.56 -9.61
C PRO A 681 -6.41 6.86 -9.61
N ILE A 682 -5.35 7.01 -10.43
CA ILE A 682 -4.61 8.29 -10.48
C ILE A 682 -5.48 9.45 -10.96
N THR A 683 -6.43 9.22 -11.88
CA THR A 683 -7.42 10.23 -12.23
C THR A 683 -8.30 10.55 -11.04
N GLU A 684 -8.88 9.53 -10.39
CA GLU A 684 -9.71 9.72 -9.18
C GLU A 684 -8.97 10.53 -8.11
N GLU A 685 -7.69 10.25 -7.90
CA GLU A 685 -6.84 10.90 -6.89
C GLU A 685 -6.60 12.38 -7.16
N VAL A 686 -6.58 12.84 -8.42
CA VAL A 686 -6.38 14.27 -8.75
C VAL A 686 -7.65 15.02 -9.06
N VAL A 687 -8.69 14.37 -9.63
CA VAL A 687 -9.98 15.03 -9.88
C VAL A 687 -10.95 14.92 -8.69
N GLN A 688 -10.67 14.02 -7.73
CA GLN A 688 -11.48 13.76 -6.54
C GLN A 688 -12.90 13.26 -6.86
N ILE A 689 -13.01 12.36 -7.84
CA ILE A 689 -14.28 11.77 -8.29
C ILE A 689 -14.09 10.26 -8.36
N ASP A 690 -15.00 9.49 -7.76
CA ASP A 690 -15.04 8.04 -7.89
C ASP A 690 -15.68 7.66 -9.23
N ILE A 691 -14.86 7.10 -10.14
CA ILE A 691 -15.28 6.76 -11.51
C ILE A 691 -16.19 5.53 -11.50
N VAL A 692 -15.92 4.53 -10.65
CA VAL A 692 -16.76 3.32 -10.56
C VAL A 692 -18.15 3.68 -10.03
N ALA A 693 -18.23 4.58 -9.04
CA ALA A 693 -19.49 5.12 -8.55
C ALA A 693 -20.29 5.85 -9.65
N LEU A 694 -19.61 6.63 -10.51
CA LEU A 694 -20.26 7.24 -11.67
C LEU A 694 -20.72 6.20 -12.70
N GLN A 695 -19.97 5.11 -12.92
CA GLN A 695 -20.43 4.02 -13.80
C GLN A 695 -21.72 3.39 -13.27
N LEU A 696 -21.79 3.13 -11.97
CA LEU A 696 -23.00 2.61 -11.30
C LEU A 696 -24.17 3.60 -11.43
N PHE A 697 -23.93 4.89 -11.21
CA PHE A 697 -24.92 5.95 -11.35
C PHE A 697 -25.50 6.03 -12.76
N VAL A 698 -24.64 6.05 -13.79
CA VAL A 698 -25.07 6.09 -15.20
C VAL A 698 -25.80 4.80 -15.57
N ALA A 699 -25.30 3.63 -15.15
CA ALA A 699 -25.97 2.35 -15.41
C ALA A 699 -27.36 2.27 -14.78
N ALA A 700 -27.56 2.92 -13.63
CA ALA A 700 -28.86 3.03 -12.98
C ALA A 700 -29.82 4.05 -13.64
N GLY A 701 -29.40 4.69 -14.74
CA GLY A 701 -30.17 5.70 -15.48
C GLY A 701 -29.98 7.14 -14.97
N GLY A 702 -28.99 7.37 -14.11
CA GLY A 702 -28.63 8.69 -13.61
C GLY A 702 -28.10 9.59 -14.74
N LYS A 703 -28.45 10.88 -14.68
CA LYS A 703 -28.02 11.89 -15.67
C LYS A 703 -26.84 12.68 -15.13
N LEU A 704 -25.72 12.73 -15.87
CA LEU A 704 -24.52 13.47 -15.46
C LEU A 704 -24.79 14.97 -15.33
N ALA A 705 -25.80 15.49 -16.04
CA ALA A 705 -26.25 16.88 -15.90
C ALA A 705 -26.86 17.20 -14.52
N SER A 706 -27.27 16.18 -13.75
CA SER A 706 -27.83 16.34 -12.41
C SER A 706 -26.79 16.41 -11.29
N LEU A 707 -25.50 16.25 -11.61
CA LEU A 707 -24.39 16.25 -10.66
C LEU A 707 -23.58 17.56 -10.80
N PRO A 708 -23.78 18.58 -9.95
CA PRO A 708 -23.08 19.86 -10.03
C PRO A 708 -21.56 19.73 -9.88
N GLU A 709 -21.08 18.68 -9.23
CA GLU A 709 -19.66 18.38 -9.04
C GLU A 709 -18.92 18.16 -10.36
N LEU A 710 -19.64 17.84 -11.44
CA LEU A 710 -19.07 17.60 -12.77
C LEU A 710 -19.00 18.86 -13.66
N ASP A 711 -19.48 20.02 -13.19
CA ASP A 711 -19.51 21.24 -14.00
C ASP A 711 -18.16 21.98 -14.06
N ASN A 712 -17.31 21.81 -13.04
CA ASN A 712 -15.98 22.43 -12.96
C ASN A 712 -14.93 21.41 -12.55
N ILE A 713 -14.43 20.66 -13.55
CA ILE A 713 -13.41 19.63 -13.33
C ILE A 713 -12.02 20.22 -13.47
N SER A 714 -11.18 19.95 -12.48
CA SER A 714 -9.77 20.33 -12.45
C SER A 714 -8.95 19.22 -11.78
N GLN A 715 -7.68 19.11 -12.14
CA GLN A 715 -6.72 18.25 -11.46
C GLN A 715 -6.02 19.05 -10.36
N GLU A 716 -6.05 18.55 -9.14
CA GLU A 716 -5.37 19.13 -7.97
C GLU A 716 -4.28 18.18 -7.47
N GLY A 717 -3.07 18.71 -7.27
CA GLY A 717 -1.90 17.92 -6.90
C GLY A 717 -1.39 17.02 -8.02
N HIS A 718 -0.64 15.98 -7.64
CA HIS A 718 -0.06 15.00 -8.55
C HIS A 718 -0.19 13.60 -7.98
N ALA A 719 -0.67 12.66 -8.78
CA ALA A 719 -0.79 11.26 -8.44
C ALA A 719 0.11 10.40 -9.32
N ILE A 720 0.76 9.41 -8.71
CA ILE A 720 1.57 8.40 -9.40
C ILE A 720 1.05 7.03 -8.99
N GLU A 721 0.87 6.16 -9.96
CA GLU A 721 0.57 4.74 -9.80
C GLU A 721 1.72 3.89 -10.32
N VAL A 722 1.96 2.78 -9.64
CA VAL A 722 2.87 1.74 -10.09
C VAL A 722 2.19 0.38 -10.02
N ARG A 723 2.42 -0.45 -11.04
CA ARG A 723 1.93 -1.84 -11.09
C ARG A 723 2.95 -2.79 -10.49
N LEU A 724 2.65 -3.27 -9.28
CA LEU A 724 3.44 -4.32 -8.64
C LEU A 724 3.03 -5.67 -9.22
N CYS A 725 3.94 -6.30 -9.98
CA CYS A 725 3.70 -7.56 -10.68
C CYS A 725 4.65 -8.65 -10.19
N ALA A 726 4.15 -9.89 -10.18
CA ALA A 726 4.91 -11.12 -9.95
C ALA A 726 5.76 -11.45 -11.19
N GLU A 727 6.77 -10.64 -11.47
CA GLU A 727 7.66 -10.77 -12.62
C GLU A 727 9.10 -10.59 -12.21
N ASN A 728 10.04 -11.17 -12.96
CA ASN A 728 11.48 -11.00 -12.73
C ASN A 728 12.12 -10.07 -13.78
N PRO A 729 12.30 -8.76 -13.50
CA PRO A 729 12.91 -7.82 -14.45
C PRO A 729 14.31 -8.23 -14.94
N PHE A 730 15.08 -8.93 -14.11
CA PHE A 730 16.45 -9.37 -14.40
C PHE A 730 16.50 -10.65 -15.25
N ASN A 731 15.37 -11.35 -15.37
CA ASN A 731 15.22 -12.49 -16.26
C ASN A 731 14.11 -12.20 -17.28
N ASN A 732 14.28 -11.12 -18.03
CA ASN A 732 13.42 -10.73 -19.15
C ASN A 732 11.93 -10.53 -18.79
N PHE A 733 11.64 -10.21 -17.52
CA PHE A 733 10.28 -10.10 -16.95
C PHE A 733 9.46 -11.38 -17.16
N LEU A 734 10.07 -12.55 -16.97
CA LEU A 734 9.32 -13.78 -16.91
C LEU A 734 8.33 -13.72 -15.73
N PRO A 735 7.04 -14.06 -15.95
CA PRO A 735 6.09 -14.22 -14.87
C PRO A 735 6.58 -15.24 -13.85
N CYS A 736 6.36 -14.96 -12.57
CA CYS A 736 6.77 -15.79 -11.46
C CYS A 736 5.52 -16.30 -10.75
N VAL A 737 5.50 -17.61 -10.49
CA VAL A 737 4.43 -18.28 -9.76
C VAL A 737 4.88 -18.62 -8.35
N GLY A 738 3.92 -18.78 -7.46
CA GLY A 738 4.19 -19.14 -6.07
C GLY A 738 3.11 -18.64 -5.14
N THR A 739 3.35 -18.77 -3.84
CA THR A 739 2.41 -18.28 -2.81
C THR A 739 2.93 -16.96 -2.26
N VAL A 740 2.07 -15.95 -2.19
CA VAL A 740 2.36 -14.69 -1.49
C VAL A 740 2.43 -15.00 -0.01
N ALA A 741 3.63 -15.10 0.53
CA ALA A 741 3.84 -15.50 1.92
C ALA A 741 3.47 -14.38 2.89
N LEU A 742 3.80 -13.14 2.54
CA LEU A 742 3.43 -11.95 3.30
C LEU A 742 3.22 -10.78 2.34
N PHE A 743 2.13 -10.05 2.53
CA PHE A 743 1.89 -8.76 1.92
C PHE A 743 1.53 -7.75 3.01
N GLU A 744 2.37 -6.75 3.25
CA GLU A 744 2.12 -5.70 4.24
C GLU A 744 2.27 -4.31 3.61
N PRO A 745 1.23 -3.47 3.65
CA PRO A 745 1.31 -2.08 3.19
C PRO A 745 2.22 -1.25 4.10
N VAL A 746 2.70 -0.12 3.57
CA VAL A 746 3.65 0.78 4.24
C VAL A 746 3.28 1.11 5.68
N SER A 747 2.00 1.38 5.95
CA SER A 747 1.57 1.82 7.29
C SER A 747 1.68 0.74 8.36
N ARG A 748 1.57 -0.53 7.96
CA ARG A 748 1.76 -1.65 8.89
C ARG A 748 3.23 -1.95 9.12
N VAL A 749 4.06 -1.77 8.09
CA VAL A 749 5.51 -1.95 8.15
C VAL A 749 6.17 -0.89 9.02
N THR A 750 5.79 0.38 8.85
CA THR A 750 6.35 1.51 9.60
C THR A 750 5.68 1.72 10.96
N GLY A 751 4.48 1.16 11.16
CA GLY A 751 3.64 1.44 12.32
C GLY A 751 3.02 2.85 12.32
N VAL A 752 3.18 3.59 11.21
CA VAL A 752 2.73 4.98 11.06
C VAL A 752 1.82 5.09 9.84
N HIS A 753 0.67 5.73 9.99
CA HIS A 753 -0.20 6.01 8.86
C HIS A 753 0.51 6.97 7.88
N VAL A 754 0.72 6.54 6.64
CA VAL A 754 1.22 7.41 5.57
C VAL A 754 0.03 7.97 4.80
N PRO A 755 -0.23 9.29 4.86
CA PRO A 755 -1.42 9.87 4.27
C PRO A 755 -1.35 9.87 2.73
N ASN A 756 -2.52 9.74 2.11
CA ASN A 756 -2.69 9.78 0.64
C ASN A 756 -1.91 8.68 -0.09
N VAL A 757 -1.88 7.48 0.51
CA VAL A 757 -1.41 6.25 -0.12
C VAL A 757 -2.62 5.33 -0.26
N ARG A 758 -2.83 4.81 -1.46
CA ARG A 758 -3.93 3.91 -1.81
C ARG A 758 -3.34 2.63 -2.38
N TYR A 759 -3.85 1.50 -1.90
CA TYR A 759 -3.53 0.17 -2.42
C TYR A 759 -4.78 -0.41 -3.03
N GLU A 760 -4.71 -0.81 -4.29
CA GLU A 760 -5.70 -1.65 -4.93
C GLU A 760 -5.10 -3.05 -5.08
N VAL A 761 -5.49 -3.96 -4.20
CA VAL A 761 -4.82 -5.25 -4.02
C VAL A 761 -5.77 -6.41 -4.32
N GLY A 762 -5.27 -7.41 -5.06
CA GLY A 762 -6.01 -8.63 -5.40
C GLY A 762 -5.63 -9.86 -4.59
N VAL A 763 -4.57 -9.76 -3.78
CA VAL A 763 -3.97 -10.86 -3.01
C VAL A 763 -3.95 -10.59 -1.51
N ALA A 764 -3.77 -11.64 -0.72
CA ALA A 764 -3.44 -11.58 0.70
C ALA A 764 -2.30 -12.57 1.00
N ALA A 765 -1.83 -12.59 2.25
CA ALA A 765 -0.95 -13.66 2.70
C ALA A 765 -1.64 -15.03 2.50
N GLY A 766 -0.94 -15.98 1.91
CA GLY A 766 -1.45 -17.29 1.52
C GLY A 766 -2.05 -17.36 0.10
N SER A 767 -2.25 -16.24 -0.59
CA SER A 767 -2.78 -16.26 -1.97
C SER A 767 -1.79 -16.89 -2.95
N SER A 768 -2.31 -17.72 -3.86
CA SER A 768 -1.53 -18.35 -4.93
C SER A 768 -1.48 -17.47 -6.18
N VAL A 769 -0.28 -17.20 -6.68
CA VAL A 769 -0.04 -16.61 -8.00
C VAL A 769 0.20 -17.76 -8.98
N SER A 770 -0.78 -18.02 -9.83
CA SER A 770 -0.78 -19.14 -10.78
C SER A 770 -0.37 -18.71 -12.20
N VAL A 771 -0.13 -19.69 -13.08
CA VAL A 771 0.15 -19.44 -14.50
C VAL A 771 -1.08 -19.01 -15.31
N HIS A 772 -2.29 -19.19 -14.77
CA HIS A 772 -3.54 -19.02 -15.51
C HIS A 772 -3.99 -17.57 -15.62
N PHE A 773 -3.44 -16.68 -14.78
CA PHE A 773 -3.92 -15.30 -14.65
C PHE A 773 -2.80 -14.27 -14.79
N ASP A 774 -3.20 -12.99 -14.81
CA ASP A 774 -2.29 -11.86 -14.86
C ASP A 774 -1.32 -11.83 -13.66
N SER A 775 -0.09 -11.38 -13.90
CA SER A 775 0.97 -11.31 -12.90
C SER A 775 0.78 -10.15 -11.91
N MET A 776 -0.13 -9.20 -12.15
CA MET A 776 -0.33 -8.04 -11.30
C MET A 776 -0.89 -8.43 -9.92
N ILE A 777 -0.13 -8.08 -8.89
CA ILE A 777 -0.41 -8.34 -7.48
C ILE A 777 -1.24 -7.19 -6.89
N CYS A 778 -0.80 -5.97 -7.15
CA CYS A 778 -1.32 -4.76 -6.54
C CYS A 778 -1.01 -3.54 -7.41
N LYS A 779 -1.88 -2.53 -7.35
CA LYS A 779 -1.54 -1.16 -7.76
C LYS A 779 -1.28 -0.35 -6.52
N ILE A 780 -0.17 0.38 -6.51
CA ILE A 780 0.20 1.28 -5.43
C ILE A 780 0.07 2.68 -5.99
N ILE A 781 -0.76 3.50 -5.35
CA ILE A 781 -1.05 4.85 -5.79
C ILE A 781 -0.68 5.81 -4.67
N VAL A 782 0.03 6.87 -5.01
CA VAL A 782 0.32 7.97 -4.08
C VAL A 782 -0.15 9.28 -4.67
N TRP A 783 -0.64 10.16 -3.80
CA TRP A 783 -0.92 11.55 -4.14
C TRP A 783 -0.08 12.49 -3.28
N ALA A 784 0.42 13.56 -3.89
CA ALA A 784 1.08 14.68 -3.21
C ALA A 784 0.69 16.02 -3.86
N ALA A 785 1.10 17.13 -3.25
CA ALA A 785 0.81 18.47 -3.76
C ALA A 785 1.51 18.77 -5.10
N ASP A 786 2.65 18.14 -5.35
CA ASP A 786 3.44 18.29 -6.57
C ASP A 786 4.10 16.95 -6.97
N ARG A 787 4.58 16.89 -8.21
CA ARG A 787 5.20 15.69 -8.80
C ARG A 787 6.43 15.22 -8.06
N ALA A 788 7.33 16.12 -7.65
CA ALA A 788 8.58 15.75 -7.01
C ALA A 788 8.31 15.09 -5.65
N SER A 789 7.39 15.67 -4.87
CA SER A 789 6.87 15.09 -3.63
C SER A 789 6.19 13.73 -3.86
N ALA A 790 5.43 13.58 -4.96
CA ALA A 790 4.79 12.31 -5.30
C ALA A 790 5.83 11.21 -5.62
N ILE A 791 6.91 11.53 -6.33
CA ILE A 791 8.00 10.59 -6.64
C ILE A 791 8.71 10.13 -5.37
N GLN A 792 9.10 11.07 -4.52
CA GLN A 792 9.77 10.76 -3.24
C GLN A 792 8.87 9.91 -2.34
N LYS A 793 7.58 10.26 -2.25
CA LYS A 793 6.59 9.47 -1.52
C LYS A 793 6.43 8.07 -2.11
N MET A 794 6.31 7.92 -3.42
CA MET A 794 6.19 6.60 -4.05
C MET A 794 7.43 5.73 -3.79
N SER A 795 8.64 6.30 -3.89
CA SER A 795 9.87 5.57 -3.54
C SER A 795 9.87 5.13 -2.07
N TYR A 796 9.49 6.02 -1.15
CA TYR A 796 9.35 5.66 0.27
C TYR A 796 8.31 4.55 0.49
N VAL A 797 7.16 4.62 -0.17
CA VAL A 797 6.08 3.64 -0.07
C VAL A 797 6.51 2.29 -0.63
N LEU A 798 7.13 2.26 -1.81
CA LEU A 798 7.66 1.03 -2.41
C LEU A 798 8.70 0.39 -1.49
N LYS A 799 9.67 1.17 -0.99
CA LYS A 799 10.71 0.67 -0.10
C LYS A 799 10.18 0.10 1.22
N ASN A 800 9.00 0.53 1.65
CA ASN A 800 8.39 0.09 2.90
C ASN A 800 7.12 -0.77 2.66
N THR A 801 6.86 -1.23 1.44
CA THR A 801 5.79 -2.21 1.16
C THR A 801 6.41 -3.59 1.09
N VAL A 802 5.98 -4.51 1.95
CA VAL A 802 6.52 -5.87 1.97
C VAL A 802 5.65 -6.76 1.08
N CYS A 803 6.26 -7.41 0.07
CA CYS A 803 5.64 -8.48 -0.70
C CYS A 803 6.65 -9.62 -0.82
N MET A 804 6.40 -10.74 -0.14
CA MET A 804 7.30 -11.89 -0.02
C MET A 804 6.68 -13.18 -0.54
N GLY A 805 7.52 -14.19 -0.78
CA GLY A 805 7.13 -15.53 -1.26
C GLY A 805 7.11 -15.65 -2.78
N VAL A 806 6.88 -14.53 -3.50
CA VAL A 806 6.99 -14.45 -4.95
C VAL A 806 7.98 -13.38 -5.37
N THR A 807 8.57 -13.57 -6.54
CA THR A 807 9.44 -12.58 -7.18
C THR A 807 8.62 -11.44 -7.73
N THR A 808 9.06 -10.19 -7.52
CA THR A 808 8.34 -9.02 -8.01
C THR A 808 9.22 -8.05 -8.79
N ASN A 809 8.57 -7.16 -9.55
CA ASN A 809 9.21 -6.05 -10.25
C ASN A 809 9.50 -4.83 -9.34
N GLN A 810 9.28 -4.92 -8.02
CA GLN A 810 9.30 -3.79 -7.08
C GLN A 810 10.57 -2.93 -7.14
N LEU A 811 11.75 -3.57 -7.13
CA LEU A 811 13.04 -2.86 -7.23
C LEU A 811 13.19 -2.11 -8.56
N PHE A 812 12.68 -2.70 -9.65
CA PHE A 812 12.75 -2.08 -10.97
C PHE A 812 11.87 -0.83 -11.03
N LEU A 813 10.69 -0.84 -10.39
CA LEU A 813 9.82 0.34 -10.25
C LEU A 813 10.54 1.48 -9.50
N GLU A 814 11.16 1.17 -8.37
CA GLU A 814 11.90 2.16 -7.57
C GLU A 814 13.06 2.77 -8.37
N ARG A 815 13.79 1.95 -9.12
CA ARG A 815 14.90 2.42 -9.97
C ARG A 815 14.44 3.38 -11.07
N ILE A 816 13.28 3.14 -11.68
CA ILE A 816 12.73 4.08 -12.66
C ILE A 816 12.43 5.42 -12.00
N LEU A 817 11.72 5.41 -10.87
CA LEU A 817 11.31 6.62 -10.15
C LEU A 817 12.52 7.48 -9.73
N LEU A 818 13.61 6.85 -9.30
CA LEU A 818 14.83 7.52 -8.89
C LEU A 818 15.78 7.86 -10.05
N HIS A 819 15.51 7.39 -11.26
CA HIS A 819 16.38 7.64 -12.41
C HIS A 819 16.28 9.12 -12.85
N PRO A 820 17.40 9.82 -13.09
CA PRO A 820 17.38 11.23 -13.49
C PRO A 820 16.53 11.51 -14.74
N GLY A 821 16.51 10.58 -15.69
CA GLY A 821 15.68 10.69 -16.89
C GLY A 821 14.17 10.70 -16.62
N PHE A 822 13.69 10.14 -15.51
CA PHE A 822 12.25 10.18 -15.16
C PHE A 822 11.89 11.50 -14.45
N GLN A 823 12.88 12.18 -13.86
CA GLN A 823 12.70 13.50 -13.26
C GLN A 823 12.42 14.57 -14.34
N ASP A 824 12.98 14.41 -15.54
CA ASP A 824 12.67 15.23 -16.70
C ASP A 824 11.29 14.86 -17.27
N PRO A 825 10.28 15.77 -17.25
CA PRO A 825 8.96 15.53 -17.82
C PRO A 825 8.95 15.12 -19.30
N ALA A 826 10.04 15.35 -20.05
CA ALA A 826 10.15 15.04 -21.48
C ALA A 826 10.46 13.57 -21.82
N TYR A 827 10.50 12.65 -20.84
CA TYR A 827 10.70 11.22 -21.11
C TYR A 827 9.67 10.67 -22.13
N THR A 828 10.01 9.62 -22.87
CA THR A 828 9.19 9.09 -23.97
C THR A 828 8.87 7.61 -23.76
N THR A 829 8.08 7.03 -24.66
CA THR A 829 7.75 5.59 -24.63
C THR A 829 8.96 4.67 -24.77
N SER A 830 10.12 5.19 -25.19
CA SER A 830 11.38 4.44 -25.29
C SER A 830 12.22 4.47 -24.00
N PHE A 831 11.71 5.01 -22.89
CA PHE A 831 12.48 5.24 -21.65
C PHE A 831 13.24 3.99 -21.17
N ILE A 832 12.53 2.86 -21.03
CA ILE A 832 13.12 1.62 -20.50
C ILE A 832 14.21 1.07 -21.43
N GLU A 833 14.01 1.14 -22.75
CA GLU A 833 15.01 0.72 -23.74
C GLU A 833 16.24 1.63 -23.69
N THR A 834 16.02 2.94 -23.60
CA THR A 834 17.05 3.99 -23.58
C THR A 834 17.96 3.87 -22.35
N TYR A 835 17.38 3.60 -21.18
CA TYR A 835 18.11 3.56 -19.91
C TYR A 835 18.33 2.13 -19.37
N SER A 836 18.18 1.11 -20.23
CA SER A 836 18.31 -0.31 -19.89
C SER A 836 19.59 -0.64 -19.11
N ALA A 837 20.74 -0.09 -19.51
CA ALA A 837 22.03 -0.35 -18.87
C ALA A 837 22.08 0.06 -17.38
N GLY A 838 21.29 1.06 -16.96
CA GLY A 838 21.18 1.49 -15.56
C GLY A 838 20.07 0.76 -14.80
N LEU A 839 18.90 0.58 -15.44
CA LEU A 839 17.72 0.02 -14.79
C LEU A 839 17.90 -1.47 -14.42
N PHE A 840 18.62 -2.23 -15.25
CA PHE A 840 18.85 -3.67 -15.06
C PHE A 840 20.17 -4.01 -14.36
N GLN A 841 20.83 -3.02 -13.72
CA GLN A 841 22.10 -3.31 -13.06
C GLN A 841 21.96 -4.39 -11.99
N PRO A 842 22.88 -5.36 -11.93
CA PRO A 842 22.88 -6.36 -10.89
C PRO A 842 22.97 -5.69 -9.50
N VAL A 843 22.29 -6.24 -8.49
CA VAL A 843 22.34 -5.72 -7.11
C VAL A 843 23.74 -5.99 -6.53
N GLY A 844 24.40 -4.96 -5.98
CA GLY A 844 25.76 -5.09 -5.43
C GLY A 844 25.84 -6.11 -4.28
N VAL A 845 26.97 -6.83 -4.17
CA VAL A 845 27.16 -7.92 -3.17
C VAL A 845 26.99 -7.43 -1.72
N ASP A 846 27.44 -6.21 -1.39
CA ASP A 846 27.24 -5.58 -0.07
C ASP A 846 25.76 -5.49 0.33
N TYR A 847 24.88 -5.43 -0.67
CA TYR A 847 23.44 -5.35 -0.51
C TYR A 847 22.81 -6.68 -0.10
N VAL A 848 23.44 -7.80 -0.44
CA VAL A 848 22.93 -9.17 -0.27
C VAL A 848 23.45 -9.83 1.02
N THR A 849 24.61 -9.38 1.53
CA THR A 849 25.26 -9.96 2.72
C THR A 849 24.35 -10.02 3.94
N GLY A 850 23.62 -8.94 4.27
CA GLY A 850 22.71 -8.90 5.42
C GLY A 850 21.53 -9.89 5.31
N PRO A 851 20.74 -9.85 4.23
CA PRO A 851 19.69 -10.84 3.97
C PRO A 851 20.17 -12.30 3.88
N MET A 852 21.36 -12.57 3.33
CA MET A 852 21.94 -13.92 3.30
C MET A 852 22.33 -14.40 4.70
N VAL A 853 22.93 -13.52 5.49
CA VAL A 853 23.24 -13.77 6.91
C VAL A 853 21.97 -14.10 7.69
N MET A 854 20.88 -13.36 7.44
CA MET A 854 19.56 -13.63 8.00
C MET A 854 19.02 -15.02 7.63
N ALA A 855 19.04 -15.38 6.34
CA ALA A 855 18.59 -16.70 5.88
C ALA A 855 19.41 -17.82 6.53
N ALA A 856 20.73 -17.63 6.64
CA ALA A 856 21.63 -18.60 7.26
C ALA A 856 21.36 -18.75 8.77
N MET A 857 21.09 -17.66 9.49
CA MET A 857 20.72 -17.68 10.91
C MET A 857 19.38 -18.40 11.15
N LEU A 858 18.37 -18.13 10.31
CA LEU A 858 17.06 -18.81 10.41
C LEU A 858 17.15 -20.31 10.17
N TYR A 859 18.09 -20.76 9.33
CA TYR A 859 18.38 -22.17 9.19
C TYR A 859 18.84 -22.79 10.54
N ASP A 860 19.72 -22.12 11.29
CA ASP A 860 20.19 -22.59 12.60
C ASP A 860 19.10 -22.59 13.68
N LEU A 861 18.38 -21.48 13.85
CA LEU A 861 17.37 -21.28 14.92
C LEU A 861 16.37 -22.44 14.99
N GLN A 862 15.88 -22.92 13.85
CA GLN A 862 14.85 -23.95 13.83
C GLN A 862 15.41 -25.38 13.83
N ALA A 863 16.71 -25.57 13.57
CA ALA A 863 17.36 -26.83 13.87
C ALA A 863 17.48 -27.04 15.40
N GLY A 864 17.41 -25.97 16.20
CA GLY A 864 17.51 -26.00 17.67
C GLY A 864 16.37 -26.70 18.41
N ASN A 865 15.24 -27.00 17.77
CA ASN A 865 14.10 -27.70 18.41
C ASN A 865 13.95 -29.18 18.04
N GLN A 866 14.72 -29.68 17.09
CA GLN A 866 14.86 -31.13 16.90
C GLN A 866 16.05 -31.60 17.73
N ASN A 867 15.78 -31.94 18.98
CA ASN A 867 16.66 -32.79 19.78
C ASN A 867 16.56 -34.24 19.27
N THR A 868 16.68 -34.44 17.95
CA THR A 868 16.84 -35.76 17.36
C THR A 868 18.34 -36.04 17.38
N GLY A 869 18.73 -37.03 18.18
CA GLY A 869 20.09 -37.54 18.27
C GLY A 869 20.60 -38.21 16.99
N ALA A 870 20.31 -37.65 15.81
CA ALA A 870 20.95 -38.02 14.56
C ALA A 870 22.36 -37.43 14.57
N LYS A 871 23.27 -38.16 15.23
CA LYS A 871 24.71 -37.95 15.08
C LYS A 871 25.01 -38.07 13.60
N THR A 872 25.46 -36.99 12.96
CA THR A 872 25.98 -36.94 11.58
C THR A 872 27.14 -37.94 11.34
N PHE A 873 27.58 -38.63 12.40
CA PHE A 873 28.63 -39.65 12.45
C PHE A 873 28.22 -40.86 13.31
N GLY A 874 26.92 -41.19 13.41
CA GLY A 874 26.43 -42.28 14.26
C GLY A 874 26.97 -43.67 13.89
N THR A 875 27.37 -43.86 12.63
CA THR A 875 28.00 -45.08 12.11
C THR A 875 29.52 -45.11 12.29
N ILE A 876 30.14 -44.01 12.73
CA ILE A 876 31.60 -43.97 12.93
C ILE A 876 31.94 -44.57 14.31
N PRO A 877 32.79 -45.62 14.37
CA PRO A 877 33.18 -46.24 15.63
C PRO A 877 33.85 -45.26 16.59
N ALA A 878 33.58 -45.41 17.89
CA ALA A 878 34.30 -44.71 18.94
C ALA A 878 35.80 -45.08 18.88
N GLY A 879 36.60 -44.23 18.22
CA GLY A 879 38.01 -44.53 17.94
C GLY A 879 38.53 -44.03 16.60
N PHE A 880 37.69 -43.51 15.71
CA PHE A 880 38.14 -42.88 14.46
C PHE A 880 38.99 -41.62 14.75
N ARG A 881 40.31 -41.73 14.59
CA ARG A 881 41.26 -40.67 14.93
C ARG A 881 41.59 -39.83 13.70
N ASN A 882 40.70 -38.87 13.38
CA ASN A 882 41.14 -37.66 12.70
C ASN A 882 40.52 -36.35 13.22
N GLN A 883 39.62 -36.37 14.23
CA GLN A 883 39.48 -35.28 15.21
C GLN A 883 38.48 -35.61 16.34
N ARG A 884 38.76 -35.12 17.55
CA ARG A 884 37.76 -35.01 18.63
C ARG A 884 36.89 -33.78 18.34
N LYS A 885 35.57 -33.95 18.24
CA LYS A 885 34.61 -32.87 18.43
C LYS A 885 34.83 -32.34 19.86
N ASP A 886 35.53 -31.22 20.01
CA ASP A 886 35.75 -30.60 21.32
C ASP A 886 34.54 -29.72 21.68
N VAL A 887 34.42 -29.32 22.95
CA VAL A 887 33.28 -28.52 23.44
C VAL A 887 33.19 -27.16 22.71
N LYS A 888 34.30 -26.65 22.14
CA LYS A 888 34.36 -25.37 21.42
C LYS A 888 33.97 -25.48 19.94
N THR A 889 33.99 -26.67 19.36
CA THR A 889 33.67 -26.95 17.94
C THR A 889 32.30 -27.60 17.77
N ALA A 890 31.71 -28.12 18.85
CA ALA A 890 30.37 -28.71 18.84
C ALA A 890 29.22 -27.71 18.58
N SER A 891 29.44 -26.41 18.83
CA SER A 891 28.46 -25.34 18.68
C SER A 891 28.45 -24.66 17.29
N ARG A 892 29.31 -25.09 16.37
CA ARG A 892 29.47 -24.48 15.04
C ARG A 892 28.68 -25.24 13.98
N LYS A 893 27.82 -24.54 13.24
CA LYS A 893 27.10 -25.05 12.06
C LYS A 893 27.62 -24.41 10.78
N PHE A 894 27.44 -25.14 9.68
CA PHE A 894 27.78 -24.67 8.34
C PHE A 894 26.50 -24.52 7.56
N VAL A 895 26.34 -23.38 6.89
CA VAL A 895 25.14 -23.10 6.10
C VAL A 895 25.58 -22.51 4.77
N SER A 896 25.27 -23.21 3.69
CA SER A 896 25.35 -22.69 2.33
C SER A 896 24.05 -21.99 2.00
N CYS A 897 24.13 -20.71 1.66
CA CYS A 897 23.00 -19.91 1.22
C CYS A 897 23.17 -19.54 -0.24
N GLN A 898 22.22 -19.97 -1.07
CA GLN A 898 22.12 -19.60 -2.47
C GLN A 898 20.93 -18.66 -2.65
N LEU A 899 21.20 -17.47 -3.16
CA LEU A 899 20.15 -16.53 -3.57
C LEU A 899 19.42 -17.12 -4.79
N GLN A 900 18.11 -17.31 -4.68
CA GLN A 900 17.23 -17.69 -5.78
C GLN A 900 16.44 -16.47 -6.25
N LEU A 901 17.11 -15.43 -6.74
CA LEU A 901 16.51 -14.34 -7.51
C LEU A 901 17.47 -13.21 -7.87
N LEU A 902 17.08 -12.36 -8.84
CA LEU A 902 17.76 -11.12 -9.29
C LEU A 902 18.86 -11.26 -10.36
N GLY A 903 18.82 -12.30 -11.20
CA GLY A 903 19.83 -12.44 -12.28
C GLY A 903 21.25 -12.67 -11.77
N HIS A 904 21.37 -13.12 -10.52
CA HIS A 904 22.62 -13.46 -9.85
C HIS A 904 22.56 -14.87 -9.28
N ASP A 905 23.60 -15.65 -9.57
CA ASP A 905 23.93 -16.83 -8.78
C ASP A 905 24.97 -16.43 -7.73
N THR A 906 24.51 -15.71 -6.69
CA THR A 906 25.36 -15.45 -5.53
C THR A 906 25.12 -16.55 -4.51
N ALA A 907 26.18 -17.31 -4.24
CA ALA A 907 26.23 -18.28 -3.16
C ALA A 907 27.23 -17.81 -2.10
N GLY A 908 26.86 -17.97 -0.84
CA GLY A 908 27.72 -17.68 0.30
C GLY A 908 27.67 -18.85 1.26
N ASP A 909 28.84 -19.38 1.58
CA ASP A 909 28.98 -20.39 2.62
C ASP A 909 29.34 -19.72 3.94
N TYR A 910 28.57 -19.98 4.98
CA TYR A 910 28.74 -19.36 6.29
C TYR A 910 29.04 -20.41 7.35
N MET A 911 29.98 -20.09 8.23
CA MET A 911 30.10 -20.73 9.54
C MET A 911 29.31 -19.92 10.55
N ILE A 912 28.44 -20.57 11.32
CA ILE A 912 27.55 -19.95 12.32
C ILE A 912 27.83 -20.59 13.67
N THR A 913 28.02 -19.79 14.71
CA THR A 913 28.19 -20.27 16.09
C THR A 913 27.20 -19.54 16.97
N ARG A 914 26.29 -20.26 17.62
CA ARG A 914 25.40 -19.67 18.63
C ARG A 914 26.16 -19.51 19.95
N THR A 915 26.38 -18.28 20.40
CA THR A 915 27.14 -17.97 21.62
C THR A 915 26.25 -17.80 22.85
N ALA A 916 25.00 -17.36 22.66
CA ALA A 916 23.96 -17.26 23.68
C ALA A 916 22.57 -17.52 23.07
N GLU A 917 21.50 -17.39 23.86
CA GLU A 917 20.12 -17.61 23.38
C GLU A 917 19.81 -16.79 22.13
N ASP A 918 20.17 -15.50 22.12
CA ASP A 918 19.94 -14.58 21.00
C ASP A 918 21.25 -13.98 20.47
N GLU A 919 22.36 -14.73 20.47
CA GLU A 919 23.64 -14.22 19.96
C GLU A 919 24.32 -15.23 19.02
N TYR A 920 24.82 -14.71 17.89
CA TYR A 920 25.45 -15.47 16.83
C TYR A 920 26.80 -14.87 16.43
N GLU A 921 27.82 -15.71 16.28
CA GLU A 921 29.05 -15.38 15.57
C GLU A 921 29.00 -16.01 14.18
N MET A 922 29.21 -15.22 13.13
CA MET A 922 29.16 -15.68 11.75
C MET A 922 30.44 -15.32 10.98
N ALA A 923 30.91 -16.23 10.14
CA ALA A 923 32.06 -15.99 9.26
C ALA A 923 31.75 -16.49 7.84
N LEU A 924 31.94 -15.61 6.85
CA LEU A 924 31.91 -16.00 5.45
C LEU A 924 33.14 -16.89 5.15
N LEU A 925 32.90 -18.06 4.59
CA LEU A 925 33.94 -18.97 4.16
C LEU A 925 34.42 -18.55 2.78
N LYS A 926 35.75 -18.51 2.60
CA LYS A 926 36.32 -18.23 1.28
C LYS A 926 36.02 -19.40 0.34
N PRO A 927 35.66 -19.14 -0.93
CA PRO A 927 35.59 -20.19 -1.93
C PRO A 927 36.95 -20.89 -2.03
N GLU A 928 36.97 -22.22 -2.13
CA GLU A 928 38.22 -22.96 -2.37
C GLU A 928 38.73 -22.64 -3.79
N PRO A 929 40.06 -22.59 -4.00
CA PRO A 929 40.62 -22.68 -5.34
C PRO A 929 40.27 -24.05 -5.96
N ASP A 930 40.06 -24.09 -7.28
CA ASP A 930 39.77 -25.33 -8.00
C ASP A 930 40.83 -26.40 -7.71
N LEU A 931 40.43 -27.49 -7.03
CA LEU A 931 41.32 -28.60 -6.73
C LEU A 931 41.76 -29.29 -8.02
N THR A 932 43.06 -29.51 -8.15
CA THR A 932 43.62 -30.25 -9.28
C THR A 932 43.09 -31.69 -9.31
N THR A 933 43.09 -32.34 -10.47
CA THR A 933 42.67 -33.74 -10.64
C THR A 933 43.44 -34.71 -9.71
N ALA A 934 44.68 -34.36 -9.34
CA ALA A 934 45.50 -35.11 -8.39
C ALA A 934 45.00 -34.97 -6.94
N GLU A 935 44.56 -33.78 -6.54
CA GLU A 935 43.99 -33.53 -5.20
C GLU A 935 42.59 -34.14 -5.05
N LYS A 936 41.79 -34.12 -6.12
CA LYS A 936 40.47 -34.77 -6.17
C LYS A 936 40.54 -36.30 -6.01
N LYS A 937 41.65 -36.94 -6.37
CA LYS A 937 41.85 -38.40 -6.20
C LYS A 937 42.12 -38.81 -4.74
N SER A 938 42.39 -37.87 -3.85
CA SER A 938 42.71 -38.12 -2.44
C SER A 938 41.55 -37.71 -1.53
N PHE A 939 40.42 -38.43 -1.61
CA PHE A 939 39.23 -38.11 -0.80
C PHE A 939 39.44 -38.34 0.71
N PHE A 940 40.37 -39.22 1.10
CA PHE A 940 40.75 -39.46 2.50
C PHE A 940 42.26 -39.72 2.62
N ASN A 941 43.04 -38.66 2.90
CA ASN A 941 44.41 -38.83 3.39
C ASN A 941 44.58 -38.14 4.75
N LYS A 942 45.74 -38.37 5.38
CA LYS A 942 46.17 -37.82 6.68
C LYS A 942 46.18 -36.27 6.76
N HIS A 943 45.94 -35.57 5.65
CA HIS A 943 45.82 -34.12 5.54
C HIS A 943 44.37 -33.64 5.34
N GLY A 944 43.40 -34.56 5.27
CA GLY A 944 41.99 -34.24 5.11
C GLY A 944 41.58 -34.01 3.64
N GLY A 945 40.47 -34.63 3.22
CA GLY A 945 39.86 -34.38 1.90
C GLY A 945 39.25 -32.98 1.79
N PRO A 946 38.59 -32.65 0.67
CA PRO A 946 38.00 -31.32 0.42
C PRO A 946 37.07 -30.84 1.55
N LEU A 947 36.30 -31.76 2.15
CA LEU A 947 35.42 -31.50 3.29
C LEU A 947 36.19 -31.15 4.57
N THR A 948 37.29 -31.85 4.81
CA THR A 948 38.17 -31.62 5.94
C THR A 948 38.96 -30.31 5.77
N ARG A 949 39.40 -29.99 4.54
CA ARG A 949 40.00 -28.68 4.21
C ARG A 949 39.01 -27.54 4.41
N ARG A 950 37.76 -27.65 3.94
CA ARG A 950 36.68 -26.68 4.24
C ARG A 950 36.49 -26.48 5.74
N PHE A 951 36.47 -27.56 6.52
CA PHE A 951 36.36 -27.50 7.99
C PHE A 951 37.59 -26.83 8.64
N TYR A 952 38.82 -27.19 8.25
CA TYR A 952 40.05 -26.61 8.79
C TYR A 952 40.25 -25.14 8.38
N HIS A 953 39.98 -24.80 7.12
CA HIS A 953 39.96 -23.42 6.65
C HIS A 953 38.95 -22.59 7.44
N ALA A 954 37.74 -23.10 7.68
CA ALA A 954 36.75 -22.40 8.50
C ALA A 954 37.22 -22.18 9.95
N THR A 955 37.90 -23.16 10.55
CA THR A 955 38.48 -23.01 11.90
C THR A 955 39.71 -22.08 11.95
N ALA A 956 40.43 -21.94 10.83
CA ALA A 956 41.61 -21.10 10.69
C ALA A 956 41.31 -19.68 10.17
N CYS A 957 40.13 -19.46 9.59
CA CYS A 957 39.64 -18.14 9.21
C CYS A 957 39.53 -17.27 10.48
N LYS A 958 40.24 -16.13 10.50
CA LYS A 958 39.94 -15.08 11.48
C LYS A 958 38.47 -14.68 11.30
N PRO A 959 37.64 -14.67 12.36
CA PRO A 959 36.30 -14.12 12.25
C PRO A 959 36.40 -12.67 11.75
N ILE A 960 35.82 -12.40 10.60
CA ILE A 960 35.53 -11.06 10.07
C ILE A 960 34.31 -10.56 10.87
N PRO A 961 34.21 -9.27 11.26
CA PRO A 961 33.81 -8.83 12.61
C PRO A 961 32.66 -9.61 13.24
N ARG A 962 32.78 -9.88 14.55
CA ARG A 962 31.66 -10.31 15.38
C ARG A 962 30.48 -9.36 15.15
N PHE A 963 29.31 -9.90 14.87
CA PHE A 963 28.09 -9.12 14.73
C PHE A 963 27.07 -9.65 15.73
N GLU A 964 26.57 -8.80 16.63
CA GLU A 964 25.61 -9.18 17.66
C GLU A 964 24.19 -9.27 17.06
N ALA A 965 23.82 -10.46 16.63
CA ALA A 965 22.50 -10.74 16.11
C ALA A 965 21.45 -10.91 17.23
N ARG A 966 21.07 -9.83 17.93
CA ARG A 966 20.06 -9.90 19.00
C ARG A 966 18.63 -9.91 18.42
N VAL A 967 17.89 -11.00 18.61
CA VAL A 967 16.46 -11.08 18.25
C VAL A 967 15.63 -10.23 19.22
N LEU A 968 15.24 -9.02 18.80
CA LEU A 968 14.63 -8.04 19.71
C LEU A 968 13.09 -8.13 19.85
N GLN A 969 12.39 -8.89 19.00
CA GLN A 969 10.93 -9.03 19.10
C GLN A 969 10.40 -10.26 18.33
N GLN A 970 9.93 -11.30 19.04
CA GLN A 970 9.17 -12.41 18.46
C GLN A 970 7.70 -11.99 18.26
N GLY A 971 7.39 -11.39 17.12
CA GLY A 971 6.01 -11.33 16.65
C GLY A 971 5.61 -12.69 16.08
N THR A 972 4.76 -13.44 16.78
CA THR A 972 4.12 -14.73 16.38
C THR A 972 5.07 -15.84 15.92
N ASN A 973 5.28 -16.84 16.79
CA ASN A 973 5.77 -18.21 16.54
C ASN A 973 6.51 -18.47 15.20
N LEU A 974 7.80 -18.13 15.11
CA LEU A 974 8.75 -18.68 14.11
C LEU A 974 9.05 -20.19 14.31
N VAL A 975 8.20 -20.89 15.07
CA VAL A 975 8.41 -22.24 15.61
C VAL A 975 7.11 -23.05 15.57
N SER A 976 6.29 -22.90 14.53
CA SER A 976 5.16 -23.81 14.34
C SER A 976 5.60 -25.01 13.50
N ALA A 977 5.33 -26.23 13.97
CA ALA A 977 5.71 -27.46 13.25
C ALA A 977 4.80 -27.75 12.03
N LYS A 978 3.78 -26.92 11.77
CA LYS A 978 2.79 -27.09 10.69
C LYS A 978 2.27 -25.72 10.22
N GLY A 979 2.99 -25.04 9.34
CA GLY A 979 2.57 -23.78 8.72
C GLY A 979 3.69 -22.98 8.03
N GLN A 980 3.31 -21.98 7.21
CA GLN A 980 4.20 -20.91 6.77
C GLN A 980 4.53 -20.02 7.98
N ASP A 981 5.77 -20.08 8.46
CA ASP A 981 6.22 -19.30 9.61
C ASP A 981 6.70 -17.92 9.11
N ASN A 982 5.88 -16.89 9.31
CA ASN A 982 6.19 -15.50 8.99
C ASN A 982 6.66 -14.77 10.26
N GLY A 983 7.62 -13.85 10.13
CA GLY A 983 8.07 -13.06 11.27
C GLY A 983 8.85 -11.80 10.90
N VAL A 984 9.07 -10.96 11.90
CA VAL A 984 9.95 -9.79 11.82
C VAL A 984 11.15 -10.04 12.72
N VAL A 985 12.35 -9.90 12.17
CA VAL A 985 13.61 -10.08 12.91
C VAL A 985 14.42 -8.80 12.83
N ARG A 986 14.89 -8.32 13.99
CA ARG A 986 15.83 -7.20 14.07
C ARG A 986 17.22 -7.76 14.37
N LEU A 987 18.25 -7.27 13.68
CA LEU A 987 19.65 -7.65 13.87
C LEU A 987 20.54 -6.42 14.04
N SER A 988 21.59 -6.53 14.87
CA SER A 988 22.73 -5.61 14.82
C SER A 988 23.82 -6.19 13.93
N LEU A 989 24.14 -5.53 12.81
CA LEU A 989 25.24 -5.90 11.91
C LEU A 989 26.18 -4.70 11.77
N GLY A 990 27.45 -4.89 12.12
CA GLY A 990 28.49 -3.86 12.02
C GLY A 990 28.25 -2.59 12.84
N GLY A 991 27.50 -2.69 13.94
CA GLY A 991 27.09 -1.54 14.76
C GLY A 991 25.81 -0.83 14.28
N GLY A 992 25.24 -1.23 13.14
CA GLY A 992 23.96 -0.76 12.63
C GLY A 992 22.80 -1.71 12.95
N GLN A 993 21.61 -1.17 13.23
CA GLN A 993 20.39 -1.94 13.44
C GLN A 993 19.66 -2.15 12.11
N HIS A 994 19.27 -3.40 11.83
CA HIS A 994 18.59 -3.81 10.60
C HIS A 994 17.29 -4.54 10.94
N THR A 995 16.21 -4.24 10.22
CA THR A 995 14.94 -4.97 10.33
C THR A 995 14.68 -5.77 9.06
N PHE A 996 14.35 -7.04 9.25
CA PHE A 996 14.05 -7.99 8.19
C PHE A 996 12.68 -8.61 8.41
N PHE A 997 11.89 -8.69 7.34
CA PHE A 997 10.70 -9.53 7.30
C PHE A 997 11.13 -10.86 6.70
N VAL A 998 10.68 -11.96 7.30
CA VAL A 998 11.13 -13.29 6.90
C VAL A 998 9.95 -14.24 6.82
N SER A 999 10.02 -15.16 5.86
CA SER A 999 9.05 -16.24 5.71
C SER A 999 9.75 -17.51 5.30
N ILE A 1000 9.27 -18.65 5.79
CA ILE A 1000 9.78 -19.96 5.39
C ILE A 1000 8.77 -20.60 4.45
N LEU A 1001 9.18 -20.71 3.20
CA LEU A 1001 8.34 -21.20 2.11
C LEU A 1001 8.30 -22.72 2.10
N ASN A 1002 9.44 -23.37 2.39
CA ASN A 1002 9.55 -24.82 2.40
C ASN A 1002 10.60 -25.32 3.41
N ARG A 1003 10.32 -26.48 4.04
CA ARG A 1003 11.19 -27.19 4.97
C ARG A 1003 11.46 -28.61 4.48
N ASN A 1004 12.70 -28.88 4.11
CA ASN A 1004 13.23 -30.23 3.96
C ASN A 1004 14.31 -30.45 5.04
N GLU A 1005 14.64 -31.72 5.33
CA GLU A 1005 15.59 -32.15 6.36
C GLU A 1005 16.97 -31.48 6.23
N PHE A 1006 17.40 -31.19 4.98
CA PHE A 1006 18.73 -30.62 4.68
C PHE A 1006 18.70 -29.33 3.86
N LYS A 1007 17.51 -28.87 3.46
CA LYS A 1007 17.33 -27.71 2.57
C LYS A 1007 16.10 -26.93 3.00
N ARG A 1008 16.21 -25.61 3.07
CA ARG A 1008 15.09 -24.71 3.38
C ARG A 1008 15.03 -23.61 2.35
N GLU A 1009 13.82 -23.23 2.00
CA GLU A 1009 13.56 -22.06 1.17
C GLU A 1009 13.01 -20.95 2.06
N ILE A 1010 13.75 -19.84 2.12
CA ILE A 1010 13.52 -18.73 3.04
C ILE A 1010 13.39 -17.46 2.22
N SER A 1011 12.25 -16.80 2.32
CA SER A 1011 12.05 -15.45 1.79
C SER A 1011 12.51 -14.44 2.84
N VAL A 1012 13.36 -13.48 2.44
CA VAL A 1012 13.84 -12.41 3.30
C VAL A 1012 13.64 -11.07 2.60
N TYR A 1013 12.98 -10.16 3.28
CA TYR A 1013 12.83 -8.76 2.87
C TYR A 1013 13.55 -7.84 3.84
N SER A 1014 14.37 -6.93 3.31
CA SER A 1014 15.10 -5.95 4.11
C SER A 1014 14.41 -4.59 4.09
N ALA A 1015 13.87 -4.14 5.23
CA ALA A 1015 13.15 -2.87 5.34
C ALA A 1015 14.03 -1.65 5.03
N HIS A 1016 15.31 -1.69 5.45
CA HIS A 1016 16.26 -0.61 5.15
C HIS A 1016 16.51 -0.47 3.64
N LYS A 1017 16.31 -1.55 2.87
CA LYS A 1017 16.72 -1.63 1.48
C LYS A 1017 15.55 -1.72 0.50
N GLY A 1018 14.35 -2.12 0.93
CA GLY A 1018 13.18 -2.21 0.07
C GLY A 1018 13.19 -3.41 -0.87
N ILE A 1019 14.00 -4.43 -0.58
CA ILE A 1019 14.17 -5.60 -1.45
C ILE A 1019 13.79 -6.87 -0.70
N GLY A 1020 12.92 -7.66 -1.33
CA GLY A 1020 12.63 -9.05 -0.99
C GLY A 1020 13.32 -10.02 -1.95
N ALA A 1021 13.85 -11.12 -1.42
CA ALA A 1021 14.41 -12.20 -2.22
C ALA A 1021 14.22 -13.56 -1.53
N ASN A 1022 14.22 -14.62 -2.34
CA ASN A 1022 14.16 -16.00 -1.86
C ASN A 1022 15.58 -16.59 -1.79
N TYR A 1023 15.85 -17.35 -0.74
CA TYR A 1023 17.14 -17.97 -0.45
C TYR A 1023 16.95 -19.46 -0.22
N ILE A 1024 17.79 -20.27 -0.85
CA ILE A 1024 17.99 -21.66 -0.46
C ILE A 1024 19.08 -21.69 0.60
N ALA A 1025 18.74 -22.11 1.82
CA ALA A 1025 19.70 -22.43 2.86
C ALA A 1025 19.83 -23.96 3.00
N SER A 1026 21.04 -24.47 3.06
CA SER A 1026 21.31 -25.90 3.25
C SER A 1026 22.57 -26.11 4.08
N ASP A 1027 22.66 -27.25 4.78
CA ASP A 1027 23.92 -27.66 5.40
C ASP A 1027 24.82 -28.27 4.30
N PRO A 1028 26.07 -27.79 4.11
CA PRO A 1028 26.99 -28.34 3.13
C PRO A 1028 27.67 -29.65 3.59
N LEU A 1029 27.60 -30.00 4.89
CA LEU A 1029 28.24 -31.19 5.46
C LEU A 1029 27.47 -32.53 5.33
N PRO A 1030 26.13 -32.62 5.22
CA PRO A 1030 25.40 -33.86 4.96
C PRO A 1030 25.83 -34.57 3.69
N TRP A 1031 26.37 -33.85 2.70
CA TRP A 1031 26.94 -34.48 1.49
C TRP A 1031 28.22 -35.28 1.82
N ALA A 1032 28.92 -34.95 2.91
CA ALA A 1032 30.03 -35.74 3.48
C ALA A 1032 29.58 -37.05 4.14
N GLY A 1033 28.37 -37.08 4.69
CA GLY A 1033 27.77 -38.26 5.31
C GLY A 1033 27.05 -39.19 4.32
N LYS A 1034 26.87 -38.76 3.06
CA LYS A 1034 26.20 -39.54 2.01
C LYS A 1034 27.13 -40.50 1.26
N PHE A 1035 28.10 -41.09 1.96
CA PHE A 1035 28.67 -42.37 1.50
C PHE A 1035 27.91 -43.60 2.02
N GLU A 1036 27.00 -43.46 3.00
CA GLU A 1036 26.37 -44.65 3.62
C GLU A 1036 24.89 -44.55 4.02
N LEU A 1037 24.12 -43.57 3.53
CA LEU A 1037 22.65 -43.62 3.68
C LEU A 1037 22.01 -44.10 2.38
N LYS A 1038 21.64 -45.39 2.41
CA LYS A 1038 20.69 -46.03 1.52
C LYS A 1038 19.57 -45.04 1.12
N ARG A 1039 19.29 -45.01 -0.17
CA ARG A 1039 18.00 -44.58 -0.71
C ARG A 1039 16.90 -45.49 -0.14
N GLU A 1040 16.42 -45.19 1.06
CA GLU A 1040 15.11 -45.60 1.57
C GLU A 1040 14.29 -44.31 1.72
N GLN A 1041 13.03 -44.18 1.33
CA GLN A 1041 12.07 -45.00 0.59
C GLN A 1041 11.01 -43.98 0.16
N GLN A 1042 10.92 -43.67 -1.12
CA GLN A 1042 9.66 -43.31 -1.75
C GLN A 1042 9.61 -44.17 -3.00
N GLY A 1043 8.83 -45.25 -2.93
CA GLY A 1043 8.40 -45.94 -4.13
C GLY A 1043 7.62 -44.95 -4.98
N LEU A 1044 7.78 -45.05 -6.30
CA LEU A 1044 6.81 -44.47 -7.22
C LEU A 1044 5.46 -45.13 -6.90
N GLU A 1045 4.41 -44.33 -6.73
CA GLU A 1045 3.02 -44.82 -6.66
C GLU A 1045 2.76 -45.77 -7.86
N PRO A 1046 2.06 -46.90 -7.69
CA PRO A 1046 1.72 -47.80 -8.79
C PRO A 1046 1.05 -47.02 -9.94
N GLY A 1047 1.55 -47.18 -11.17
CA GLY A 1047 1.07 -46.43 -12.35
C GLY A 1047 1.69 -45.03 -12.56
N ALA A 1048 2.56 -44.55 -11.67
CA ALA A 1048 3.27 -43.29 -11.88
C ALA A 1048 4.28 -43.37 -13.05
N ARG A 1049 4.29 -42.35 -13.90
CA ARG A 1049 5.17 -42.25 -15.08
C ARG A 1049 6.29 -41.24 -14.83
N GLN A 1050 7.52 -41.73 -14.74
CA GLN A 1050 8.70 -40.87 -14.63
C GLN A 1050 9.22 -40.52 -16.03
N LYS A 1051 9.18 -39.24 -16.42
CA LYS A 1051 9.66 -38.78 -17.73
C LYS A 1051 11.12 -38.32 -17.67
N TYR A 1052 11.89 -38.69 -18.67
CA TYR A 1052 13.27 -38.26 -18.87
C TYR A 1052 13.32 -37.30 -20.06
N LEU A 1053 13.53 -36.00 -19.80
CA LEU A 1053 13.57 -34.95 -20.81
C LEU A 1053 15.01 -34.67 -21.27
N SER A 1054 15.17 -34.21 -22.50
CA SER A 1054 16.45 -33.72 -23.00
C SER A 1054 16.82 -32.40 -22.30
N PRO A 1055 17.92 -32.32 -21.55
CA PRO A 1055 18.28 -31.11 -20.80
C PRO A 1055 18.86 -30.01 -21.70
N MET A 1056 19.18 -30.32 -22.96
CA MET A 1056 19.74 -29.40 -23.96
C MET A 1056 19.64 -30.03 -25.35
N PRO A 1057 19.93 -29.32 -26.45
CA PRO A 1057 19.98 -29.96 -27.77
C PRO A 1057 21.06 -31.06 -27.80
N CYS A 1058 20.69 -32.30 -28.12
CA CYS A 1058 21.60 -33.46 -28.07
C CYS A 1058 21.39 -34.44 -29.23
N HIS A 1059 22.36 -35.32 -29.44
CA HIS A 1059 22.33 -36.41 -30.42
C HIS A 1059 22.28 -37.75 -29.68
N ILE A 1060 21.30 -38.62 -29.92
CA ILE A 1060 21.22 -39.92 -29.24
C ILE A 1060 22.25 -40.89 -29.84
N LEU A 1061 23.33 -41.20 -29.11
CA LEU A 1061 24.39 -42.09 -29.58
C LEU A 1061 24.04 -43.57 -29.45
N GLN A 1062 23.31 -43.94 -28.40
CA GLN A 1062 23.01 -45.32 -28.12
C GLN A 1062 21.74 -45.45 -27.28
N ILE A 1063 20.90 -46.44 -27.59
CA ILE A 1063 19.80 -46.85 -26.71
C ILE A 1063 20.25 -48.09 -25.95
N LEU A 1064 20.16 -48.03 -24.62
CA LEU A 1064 20.67 -49.07 -23.72
C LEU A 1064 19.54 -49.95 -23.17
N ALA A 1065 18.36 -49.37 -22.93
CA ALA A 1065 17.14 -50.10 -22.58
C ALA A 1065 16.15 -50.08 -23.74
N LYS A 1066 15.62 -51.25 -24.11
CA LYS A 1066 14.65 -51.35 -25.21
C LYS A 1066 13.26 -50.88 -24.75
N ASP A 1067 12.47 -50.37 -25.68
CA ASP A 1067 11.06 -50.09 -25.43
C ASP A 1067 10.35 -51.37 -24.92
N GLY A 1068 9.59 -51.26 -23.85
CA GLY A 1068 8.94 -52.37 -23.15
C GLY A 1068 9.84 -53.20 -22.22
N SER A 1069 11.14 -52.88 -22.10
CA SER A 1069 12.03 -53.63 -21.19
C SER A 1069 11.87 -53.20 -19.74
N GLU A 1070 11.93 -54.17 -18.83
CA GLU A 1070 12.06 -53.89 -17.40
C GLU A 1070 13.47 -53.39 -17.10
N VAL A 1071 13.54 -52.24 -16.44
CA VAL A 1071 14.78 -51.69 -15.92
C VAL A 1071 14.72 -51.63 -14.42
N LYS A 1072 15.86 -51.80 -13.78
CA LYS A 1072 16.07 -51.51 -12.37
C LYS A 1072 16.72 -50.14 -12.24
N ARG A 1073 16.60 -49.58 -11.05
CA ARG A 1073 17.28 -48.33 -10.71
C ARG A 1073 18.77 -48.42 -10.99
N GLY A 1074 19.29 -47.49 -11.78
CA GLY A 1074 20.70 -47.41 -12.18
C GLY A 1074 21.00 -48.09 -13.51
N ASP A 1075 20.06 -48.85 -14.08
CA ASP A 1075 20.23 -49.41 -15.42
C ASP A 1075 20.26 -48.29 -16.46
N GLY A 1076 21.09 -48.46 -17.49
CA GLY A 1076 21.22 -47.47 -18.55
C GLY A 1076 20.00 -47.46 -19.45
N LEU A 1077 19.43 -46.28 -19.67
CA LEU A 1077 18.31 -46.06 -20.58
C LEU A 1077 18.82 -45.72 -21.98
N LEU A 1078 19.69 -44.72 -22.10
CA LEU A 1078 20.31 -44.31 -23.37
C LEU A 1078 21.59 -43.49 -23.11
N VAL A 1079 22.38 -43.28 -24.15
CA VAL A 1079 23.54 -42.39 -24.18
C VAL A 1079 23.28 -41.33 -25.25
N MET A 1080 23.51 -40.07 -24.89
CA MET A 1080 23.40 -38.93 -25.80
C MET A 1080 24.70 -38.14 -25.83
N GLU A 1081 25.00 -37.49 -26.95
CA GLU A 1081 26.11 -36.56 -27.11
C GLU A 1081 25.55 -35.14 -27.13
N SER A 1082 26.11 -34.27 -26.30
CA SER A 1082 25.97 -32.83 -26.47
C SER A 1082 27.33 -32.19 -26.25
N MET A 1083 27.67 -31.21 -27.09
CA MET A 1083 28.95 -30.49 -27.02
C MET A 1083 30.18 -31.44 -26.96
N LYS A 1084 30.18 -32.50 -27.80
CA LYS A 1084 31.25 -33.54 -27.88
C LYS A 1084 31.48 -34.31 -26.58
N THR A 1085 30.50 -34.31 -25.67
CA THR A 1085 30.53 -35.07 -24.43
C THR A 1085 29.39 -36.08 -24.41
N GLU A 1086 29.71 -37.35 -24.14
CA GLU A 1086 28.71 -38.40 -23.97
C GLU A 1086 28.09 -38.35 -22.57
N ILE A 1087 26.77 -38.31 -22.50
CA ILE A 1087 25.97 -38.26 -21.29
C ILE A 1087 25.07 -39.49 -21.29
N ARG A 1088 25.27 -40.37 -20.32
CA ARG A 1088 24.46 -41.58 -20.14
C ARG A 1088 23.30 -41.30 -19.18
N ILE A 1089 22.08 -41.53 -19.65
CA ILE A 1089 20.86 -41.44 -18.86
C ILE A 1089 20.56 -42.82 -18.27
N ASN A 1090 20.33 -42.89 -16.96
CA ASN A 1090 20.02 -44.13 -16.23
C ASN A 1090 18.64 -44.02 -15.55
N ALA A 1091 17.99 -45.16 -15.32
CA ALA A 1091 16.68 -45.21 -14.67
C ALA A 1091 16.78 -44.83 -13.17
N ASP A 1092 15.87 -43.98 -12.68
CA ASP A 1092 15.84 -43.54 -11.28
C ASP A 1092 15.09 -44.50 -10.36
N GLY A 1093 14.33 -45.43 -10.92
CA GLY A 1093 13.52 -46.44 -10.23
C GLY A 1093 13.24 -47.65 -11.13
N PRO A 1094 12.76 -48.77 -10.57
CA PRO A 1094 12.37 -49.93 -11.37
C PRO A 1094 11.06 -49.67 -12.12
N GLY A 1095 10.96 -50.15 -13.36
CA GLY A 1095 9.75 -50.02 -14.16
C GLY A 1095 9.93 -50.47 -15.60
N ILE A 1096 8.85 -50.37 -16.39
CA ILE A 1096 8.87 -50.69 -17.82
C ILE A 1096 9.21 -49.41 -18.60
N VAL A 1097 10.25 -49.48 -19.42
CA VAL A 1097 10.70 -48.34 -20.24
C VAL A 1097 9.77 -48.15 -21.41
N ARG A 1098 9.31 -46.91 -21.62
CA ARG A 1098 8.72 -46.44 -22.86
C ARG A 1098 9.67 -45.50 -23.57
N MET A 1099 10.31 -45.94 -24.65
CA MET A 1099 11.33 -45.18 -25.37
C MET A 1099 10.69 -44.34 -26.49
N HIS A 1100 10.91 -43.03 -26.47
CA HIS A 1100 10.31 -42.10 -27.44
C HIS A 1100 11.28 -41.61 -28.52
N VAL A 1101 12.56 -41.96 -28.39
CA VAL A 1101 13.62 -41.56 -29.32
C VAL A 1101 14.30 -42.78 -29.92
N GLN A 1102 14.96 -42.59 -31.06
CA GLN A 1102 15.74 -43.62 -31.73
C GLN A 1102 17.23 -43.24 -31.73
N LYS A 1103 18.10 -44.24 -31.90
CA LYS A 1103 19.53 -44.00 -32.09
C LYS A 1103 19.75 -43.07 -33.29
N ASP A 1104 20.73 -42.18 -33.17
CA ASP A 1104 21.15 -41.15 -34.12
C ASP A 1104 20.17 -39.97 -34.30
N ALA A 1105 19.12 -39.88 -33.46
CA ALA A 1105 18.19 -38.76 -33.49
C ALA A 1105 18.80 -37.48 -32.88
N LYS A 1106 18.57 -36.33 -33.53
CA LYS A 1106 18.90 -35.01 -32.99
C LYS A 1106 17.68 -34.42 -32.30
N ILE A 1107 17.80 -34.15 -31.02
CA ILE A 1107 16.70 -33.80 -30.12
C ILE A 1107 16.94 -32.42 -29.55
N SER A 1108 15.92 -31.55 -29.59
CA SER A 1108 15.96 -30.22 -28.95
C SER A 1108 15.79 -30.32 -27.43
N GLU A 1109 16.18 -29.28 -26.71
CA GLU A 1109 15.95 -29.16 -25.27
C GLU A 1109 14.46 -29.30 -24.90
N GLY A 1110 14.17 -29.95 -23.77
CA GLY A 1110 12.84 -30.15 -23.21
C GLY A 1110 12.04 -31.31 -23.81
N VAL A 1111 12.52 -31.98 -24.85
CA VAL A 1111 11.81 -33.12 -25.49
C VAL A 1111 11.91 -34.38 -24.62
N VAL A 1112 10.80 -35.11 -24.46
CA VAL A 1112 10.77 -36.40 -23.75
C VAL A 1112 11.58 -37.45 -24.51
N LEU A 1113 12.62 -37.98 -23.88
CA LEU A 1113 13.47 -39.02 -24.42
C LEU A 1113 12.87 -40.42 -24.17
N CYS A 1114 12.49 -40.70 -22.93
CA CYS A 1114 11.80 -41.92 -22.53
C CYS A 1114 10.99 -41.70 -21.25
N GLU A 1115 10.09 -42.63 -20.96
CA GLU A 1115 9.36 -42.72 -19.70
C GLU A 1115 9.68 -44.06 -19.02
N VAL A 1116 9.69 -44.11 -17.70
CA VAL A 1116 9.73 -45.36 -16.93
C VAL A 1116 8.43 -45.45 -16.15
N ILE A 1117 7.66 -46.50 -16.41
CA ILE A 1117 6.33 -46.72 -15.85
C ILE A 1117 6.45 -47.76 -14.73
N ALA A 1118 6.04 -47.40 -13.52
CA ALA A 1118 6.01 -48.35 -12.40
C ALA A 1118 4.95 -49.44 -12.67
N PRO A 1119 5.27 -50.74 -12.47
CA PRO A 1119 4.32 -51.83 -12.68
C PRO A 1119 3.11 -51.68 -11.74
N GLU A 1120 1.90 -51.93 -12.24
CA GLU A 1120 0.67 -51.96 -11.43
C GLU A 1120 0.66 -53.22 -10.55
N GLU A 1121 0.27 -53.11 -9.27
CA GLU A 1121 0.07 -54.29 -8.42
C GLU A 1121 -1.15 -55.07 -8.93
N ASP A 1122 -0.94 -56.28 -9.44
CA ASP A 1122 -2.02 -57.22 -9.80
C ASP A 1122 -2.91 -57.48 -8.58
N ALA A 1123 -4.14 -56.97 -8.64
CA ALA A 1123 -5.18 -57.28 -7.69
C ALA A 1123 -5.73 -58.69 -7.97
N GLY A 1124 -5.18 -59.71 -7.29
CA GLY A 1124 -6.00 -60.84 -6.83
C GLY A 1124 -5.40 -62.24 -6.87
N SER A 1125 -5.58 -62.93 -5.73
CA SER A 1125 -5.58 -64.38 -5.52
C SER A 1125 -4.23 -65.10 -5.40
N GLY A 1126 -3.97 -65.58 -4.18
CA GLY A 1126 -3.06 -66.70 -3.98
C GLY A 1126 -3.66 -68.00 -4.56
N ASN A 1127 -2.77 -68.85 -5.07
CA ASN A 1127 -2.91 -70.28 -5.32
C ASN A 1127 -4.18 -70.77 -6.05
N ALA A 1128 -4.01 -71.30 -7.27
CA ALA A 1128 -3.84 -72.74 -7.50
C ALA A 1128 -3.97 -73.11 -8.99
N SER A 1129 -3.25 -74.20 -9.33
CA SER A 1129 -3.22 -75.02 -10.56
C SER A 1129 -2.64 -74.41 -11.83
#